data_AF-A0A1X2G5A0-F1
#
_entry.id   AF-A0A1X2G5A0-F1
#
_cell.length_a   1.000
_cell.length_b   1.000
_cell.length_c   1.000
_cell.angle_alpha   90.00
_cell.angle_beta   90.00
_cell.angle_gamma   90.00
#
_symmetry.space_group_name_H-M   'P 1'
#
loop_
_entity.id
_entity.type
_entity.pdbx_description
1 polymer ?
#
loop_
_entity_poly.entity_id
_entity_poly.type
_entity_poly.pdbx_seq_one_letter_code
_entity_poly.pdbx_strand_id
1 'polypeptide(L)'
;MHFSPLVWGCGILVHNEVTARSIELFEPTDTVEHEVRHLLLTYPDYSQPGSFFPDWGYQCLGHDSQAENTHWAPFIKASLEYIRDTYPRPWTDDHVKGLVAFVLGILSHDIADVEWHSLNGLPNYFMQVMASMDFGGDIAKAHKVADTGGEAVLRHRSRLDYLSDQWKLPLDDLIRIYQRYYQQRPGAVPPADHVRYCMMRAFAGIKLDVGLVKYLFDFYGAQSPFLVDHMYDYHRGGIQDMAASVTNCYSQAIEILVSGPTNGPLCGSYFDNDVGSRRQHQPRHTSRHQQVLHLPGNSTEEEEWLEQVKATGGDSGVWTIALVNENEAAADDDRTIGSNDEGVLVQQQCATLDSGDRRVDLTIDSSLAGFGHAMVVGDFHGDGRKELVISAPYDGRQDRVMAGSVFVANEQSWKNDQAGFDTHNSTDQYSKHPAWSVSLRGRVAGSRFGWALAVVDLNADGIDDLAVASPFANGGGHVDVYFGQRGVGLASHHHQSLNSTLSWDLDGYGSVLKGVDLDGDGFKDLWVGCPYCSTPQGGAQAGLAQIHYSSRSPVETMSSPSPMPFEHFGWAMTYFATTDMILVGAPGAAYQGPQVGKVHAFKGGVAYWSMTGNSVFGQFGSVLEQWQEKWLIVSSPTEVKRAKRVDGHGLFTHTSALIGRSFAGFLQCELPFLFDRP
;
A
#
# COMPACT_ATOMS: atom_id res chain seq x y z
N MET A 1 -24.09 -8.98 16.07
CA MET A 1 -22.89 -9.02 16.93
C MET A 1 -22.61 -7.59 17.35
N HIS A 2 -22.73 -7.28 18.63
CA HIS A 2 -22.30 -6.00 19.17
C HIS A 2 -20.82 -6.17 19.51
N PHE A 3 -19.94 -5.73 18.61
CA PHE A 3 -18.49 -5.75 18.86
C PHE A 3 -18.13 -4.67 19.88
N SER A 4 -17.15 -4.97 20.75
CA SER A 4 -16.64 -4.04 21.77
C SER A 4 -16.24 -2.69 21.15
N PRO A 5 -16.44 -1.56 21.86
CA PRO A 5 -15.98 -0.24 21.46
C PRO A 5 -14.49 -0.12 21.11
N LEU A 6 -13.65 -1.03 21.62
CA LEU A 6 -12.22 -1.08 21.32
C LEU A 6 -11.92 -1.35 19.84
N VAL A 7 -12.81 -2.03 19.13
CA VAL A 7 -12.69 -2.38 17.70
C VAL A 7 -12.94 -1.18 16.77
N TRP A 8 -13.39 -0.04 17.32
CA TRP A 8 -13.89 1.11 16.56
C TRP A 8 -12.96 2.33 16.60
N GLY A 9 -11.87 2.27 17.37
CA GLY A 9 -10.94 3.37 17.55
C GLY A 9 -9.53 2.93 17.16
N CYS A 10 -9.06 3.50 16.05
CA CYS A 10 -7.67 3.57 15.61
C CYS A 10 -7.10 2.29 14.97
N GLY A 11 -6.45 2.44 13.81
CA GLY A 11 -5.95 1.37 12.96
C GLY A 11 -4.67 0.71 13.52
N ILE A 12 -4.78 0.05 14.67
CA ILE A 12 -3.62 -0.42 15.43
C ILE A 12 -2.76 -1.42 14.64
N LEU A 13 -3.38 -2.39 13.95
CA LEU A 13 -2.64 -3.34 13.11
C LEU A 13 -2.03 -2.64 11.90
N VAL A 14 -2.73 -1.66 11.31
CA VAL A 14 -2.20 -0.85 10.19
C VAL A 14 -0.94 -0.09 10.61
N HIS A 15 -0.95 0.61 11.75
CA HIS A 15 0.24 1.32 12.23
C HIS A 15 1.39 0.34 12.55
N ASN A 16 1.10 -0.80 13.17
CA ASN A 16 2.11 -1.83 13.43
C ASN A 16 2.69 -2.45 12.15
N GLU A 17 1.89 -2.66 11.10
CA GLU A 17 2.36 -3.12 9.79
C GLU A 17 3.27 -2.08 9.13
N VAL A 18 2.91 -0.79 9.19
CA VAL A 18 3.77 0.30 8.71
C VAL A 18 5.09 0.33 9.48
N THR A 19 5.05 0.24 10.80
CA THR A 19 6.25 0.20 11.65
C THR A 19 7.13 -1.00 11.27
N ALA A 20 6.58 -2.21 11.20
CA ALA A 20 7.33 -3.41 10.85
C ALA A 20 8.03 -3.29 9.48
N ARG A 21 7.30 -2.82 8.46
CA ARG A 21 7.84 -2.61 7.11
C ARG A 21 8.88 -1.50 7.05
N SER A 22 8.67 -0.41 7.77
CA SER A 22 9.63 0.70 7.79
C SER A 22 10.99 0.28 8.37
N ILE A 23 11.01 -0.64 9.34
CA ILE A 23 12.24 -1.20 9.93
C ILE A 23 12.95 -2.12 8.92
N GLU A 24 12.17 -2.89 8.15
CA GLU A 24 12.69 -3.75 7.10
C GLU A 24 13.31 -2.95 5.95
N LEU A 25 12.66 -1.85 5.54
CA LEU A 25 13.13 -0.91 4.52
C LEU A 25 14.28 -0.02 5.00
N PHE A 26 14.43 0.18 6.31
CA PHE A 26 15.48 1.03 6.87
C PHE A 26 16.85 0.39 6.68
N GLU A 27 17.68 0.99 5.83
CA GLU A 27 19.06 0.60 5.63
C GLU A 27 20.01 1.63 6.27
N PRO A 28 20.83 1.21 7.26
CA PRO A 28 21.68 2.12 8.01
C PRO A 28 22.90 2.56 7.19
N THR A 29 23.24 3.83 7.28
CA THR A 29 24.37 4.46 6.58
C THR A 29 25.62 4.57 7.46
N ASP A 30 25.45 4.56 8.78
CA ASP A 30 26.53 4.58 9.75
C ASP A 30 26.36 3.54 10.87
N THR A 31 27.34 3.49 11.77
CA THR A 31 27.36 2.51 12.87
C THR A 31 26.27 2.74 13.90
N VAL A 32 25.80 3.98 14.07
CA VAL A 32 24.75 4.34 15.02
C VAL A 32 23.38 3.96 14.48
N GLU A 33 23.12 4.26 13.21
CA GLU A 33 21.91 3.79 12.54
C GLU A 33 21.84 2.27 12.52
N HIS A 34 22.99 1.58 12.34
CA HIS A 34 23.04 0.13 12.40
C HIS A 34 22.71 -0.40 13.80
N GLU A 35 23.21 0.25 14.86
CA GLU A 35 22.85 -0.06 16.24
C GLU A 35 21.33 0.10 16.42
N VAL A 36 20.77 1.27 16.08
CA VAL A 36 19.34 1.57 16.25
C VAL A 36 18.44 0.62 15.45
N ARG A 37 18.77 0.32 14.19
CA ARG A 37 18.04 -0.69 13.41
C ARG A 37 18.04 -2.05 14.09
N HIS A 38 19.17 -2.47 14.64
CA HIS A 38 19.25 -3.72 15.37
C HIS A 38 18.38 -3.69 16.64
N LEU A 39 18.31 -2.55 17.33
CA LEU A 39 17.38 -2.38 18.46
C LEU A 39 15.92 -2.54 18.01
N LEU A 40 15.51 -1.87 16.93
CA LEU A 40 14.15 -1.94 16.41
C LEU A 40 13.73 -3.37 16.05
N LEU A 41 14.64 -4.17 15.49
CA LEU A 41 14.41 -5.59 15.19
C LEU A 41 14.40 -6.49 16.44
N THR A 42 15.13 -6.11 17.48
CA THR A 42 15.28 -6.92 18.71
C THR A 42 14.18 -6.65 19.73
N TYR A 43 13.58 -5.46 19.70
CA TYR A 43 12.60 -4.99 20.68
C TYR A 43 11.21 -4.68 20.05
N PRO A 44 10.59 -5.62 19.29
CA PRO A 44 9.25 -5.43 18.76
C PRO A 44 8.20 -5.31 19.88
N ASP A 45 8.47 -5.88 21.06
CA ASP A 45 7.66 -5.73 22.27
C ASP A 45 7.63 -4.29 22.82
N TYR A 46 8.54 -3.40 22.38
CA TYR A 46 8.50 -1.96 22.66
C TYR A 46 8.04 -1.13 21.47
N SER A 47 8.49 -1.44 20.24
CA SER A 47 8.11 -0.62 19.07
C SER A 47 6.63 -0.76 18.73
N GLN A 48 6.01 -1.92 18.95
CA GLN A 48 4.58 -2.12 18.71
C GLN A 48 3.66 -1.31 19.64
N PRO A 49 3.82 -1.36 20.98
CA PRO A 49 3.07 -0.45 21.84
C PRO A 49 3.44 1.02 21.61
N GLY A 50 4.66 1.32 21.16
CA GLY A 50 5.05 2.66 20.72
C GLY A 50 4.28 3.14 19.49
N SER A 51 4.08 2.25 18.50
CA SER A 51 3.28 2.48 17.30
C SER A 51 1.80 2.73 17.63
N PHE A 52 1.25 2.03 18.63
CA PHE A 52 -0.11 2.37 19.10
C PHE A 52 -0.14 3.64 19.96
N PHE A 53 0.96 3.99 20.61
CA PHE A 53 0.94 4.87 21.77
C PHE A 53 0.23 6.20 21.51
N PRO A 54 0.40 6.92 20.37
CA PRO A 54 -0.29 8.18 20.18
C PRO A 54 -1.81 8.16 20.40
N ASP A 55 -2.44 7.01 20.19
CA ASP A 55 -3.89 6.82 20.35
C ASP A 55 -4.33 6.39 21.75
N TRP A 56 -3.41 6.21 22.69
CA TRP A 56 -3.66 5.59 23.99
C TRP A 56 -4.83 6.22 24.78
N GLY A 57 -5.05 7.53 24.64
CA GLY A 57 -5.99 8.29 25.45
C GLY A 57 -7.35 8.54 24.80
N TYR A 58 -7.51 8.23 23.51
CA TYR A 58 -8.77 8.46 22.80
C TYR A 58 -9.89 7.61 23.39
N GLN A 59 -10.96 8.26 23.80
CA GLN A 59 -12.10 7.62 24.47
C GLN A 59 -11.69 6.78 25.70
N CYS A 60 -10.54 7.08 26.32
CA CYS A 60 -10.05 6.38 27.50
C CYS A 60 -9.75 7.37 28.64
N LEU A 61 -10.62 7.35 29.66
CA LEU A 61 -10.47 8.16 30.89
C LEU A 61 -10.35 9.69 30.64
N GLY A 62 -10.78 10.19 29.48
CA GLY A 62 -10.83 11.63 29.15
C GLY A 62 -9.48 12.25 28.79
N HIS A 63 -8.55 11.46 28.24
CA HIS A 63 -7.19 11.88 27.90
C HIS A 63 -6.97 12.14 26.41
N ASP A 64 -8.03 12.38 25.63
CA ASP A 64 -7.98 12.63 24.19
C ASP A 64 -6.97 13.74 23.84
N SER A 65 -6.88 14.80 24.65
CA SER A 65 -5.93 15.89 24.39
C SER A 65 -4.48 15.52 24.66
N GLN A 66 -4.21 14.66 25.63
CA GLN A 66 -2.86 14.22 26.00
C GLN A 66 -2.32 13.22 24.98
N ALA A 67 -3.19 12.37 24.45
CA ALA A 67 -2.94 11.49 23.31
C ALA A 67 -2.74 12.27 22.01
N GLU A 68 -3.61 13.23 21.70
CA GLU A 68 -3.44 14.08 20.52
C GLU A 68 -2.09 14.84 20.52
N ASN A 69 -1.63 15.31 21.68
CA ASN A 69 -0.34 16.01 21.75
C ASN A 69 0.87 15.13 21.38
N THR A 70 0.73 13.79 21.45
CA THR A 70 1.83 12.87 21.14
C THR A 70 1.99 12.60 19.65
N HIS A 71 0.99 12.96 18.82
CA HIS A 71 1.01 12.82 17.35
C HIS A 71 1.94 13.80 16.63
N TRP A 72 2.55 14.73 17.36
CA TRP A 72 3.20 15.90 16.77
C TRP A 72 4.68 16.00 17.14
N ALA A 73 5.47 16.49 16.18
CA ALA A 73 6.92 16.64 16.28
C ALA A 73 7.46 17.20 17.62
N PRO A 74 6.81 18.18 18.28
CA PRO A 74 7.25 18.66 19.58
C PRO A 74 7.34 17.58 20.68
N PHE A 75 6.44 16.60 20.71
CA PHE A 75 6.48 15.52 21.70
C PHE A 75 7.60 14.52 21.38
N ILE A 76 7.77 14.13 20.11
CA ILE A 76 8.87 13.28 19.68
C ILE A 76 10.23 13.92 19.99
N LYS A 77 10.40 15.21 19.69
CA LYS A 77 11.62 15.96 20.03
C LYS A 77 11.89 15.93 21.54
N ALA A 78 10.88 16.19 22.37
CA ALA A 78 11.03 16.11 23.82
C ALA A 78 11.44 14.71 24.29
N SER A 79 10.92 13.66 23.64
CA SER A 79 11.24 12.25 23.92
C SER A 79 12.69 11.91 23.57
N LEU A 80 13.13 12.26 22.36
CA LEU A 80 14.51 12.01 21.90
C LEU A 80 15.54 12.76 22.77
N GLU A 81 15.26 14.02 23.10
CA GLU A 81 16.13 14.79 23.99
C GLU A 81 16.14 14.24 25.43
N TYR A 82 15.00 13.76 25.93
CA TYR A 82 14.93 13.09 27.24
C TYR A 82 15.84 11.87 27.30
N ILE A 83 15.79 11.00 26.29
CA ILE A 83 16.64 9.80 26.22
C ILE A 83 18.11 10.22 26.18
N ARG A 84 18.46 11.16 25.29
CA ARG A 84 19.84 11.66 25.15
C ARG A 84 20.40 12.22 26.46
N ASP A 85 19.62 13.04 27.15
CA ASP A 85 20.07 13.75 28.34
C ASP A 85 20.11 12.85 29.59
N THR A 86 19.21 11.86 29.67
CA THR A 86 19.07 10.96 30.83
C THR A 86 19.94 9.72 30.71
N TYR A 87 20.08 9.18 29.49
CA TYR A 87 20.75 7.92 29.20
C TYR A 87 21.83 8.11 28.12
N PRO A 88 23.01 8.65 28.49
CA PRO A 88 24.08 8.84 27.53
C PRO A 88 24.59 7.50 26.98
N ARG A 89 24.93 7.47 25.69
CA ARG A 89 25.48 6.29 25.01
C ARG A 89 26.86 5.90 25.57
N PRO A 90 27.24 4.60 25.54
CA PRO A 90 26.51 3.48 24.95
C PRO A 90 25.40 2.93 25.86
N TRP A 91 24.28 2.51 25.27
CA TRP A 91 23.15 1.92 26.01
C TRP A 91 23.43 0.44 26.30
N THR A 92 23.67 0.12 27.57
CA THR A 92 23.89 -1.27 28.00
C THR A 92 22.62 -1.91 28.51
N ASP A 93 21.73 -1.12 29.13
CA ASP A 93 20.46 -1.56 29.69
C ASP A 93 19.40 -1.76 28.61
N ASP A 94 18.72 -2.90 28.67
CA ASP A 94 17.69 -3.28 27.72
C ASP A 94 16.43 -2.41 27.82
N HIS A 95 16.14 -1.80 28.99
CA HIS A 95 15.02 -0.86 29.08
C HIS A 95 15.27 0.39 28.25
N VAL A 96 16.50 0.91 28.23
CA VAL A 96 16.84 2.11 27.44
C VAL A 96 16.78 1.81 25.95
N LYS A 97 17.32 0.65 25.54
CA LYS A 97 17.23 0.16 24.16
C LYS A 97 15.77 0.02 23.71
N GLY A 98 14.93 -0.55 24.57
CA GLY A 98 13.49 -0.65 24.37
C GLY A 98 12.80 0.72 24.30
N LEU A 99 13.18 1.68 25.16
CA LEU A 99 12.64 3.04 25.13
C LEU A 99 12.95 3.76 23.81
N VAL A 100 14.15 3.57 23.24
CA VAL A 100 14.46 4.09 21.89
C VAL A 100 13.52 3.46 20.86
N ALA A 101 13.33 2.14 20.89
CA ALA A 101 12.43 1.45 19.98
C ALA A 101 10.96 1.91 20.14
N PHE A 102 10.51 2.15 21.38
CA PHE A 102 9.19 2.68 21.68
C PHE A 102 8.99 4.06 21.06
N VAL A 103 9.90 5.01 21.28
CA VAL A 103 9.79 6.38 20.75
C VAL A 103 9.84 6.42 19.21
N LEU A 104 10.65 5.57 18.59
CA LEU A 104 10.66 5.45 17.13
C LEU A 104 9.39 4.77 16.59
N GLY A 105 8.73 3.92 17.38
CA GLY A 105 7.37 3.45 17.11
C GLY A 105 6.36 4.60 17.08
N ILE A 106 6.42 5.53 18.06
CA ILE A 106 5.57 6.73 18.09
C ILE A 106 5.79 7.56 16.81
N LEU A 107 7.05 7.80 16.43
CA LEU A 107 7.37 8.51 15.19
C LEU A 107 6.79 7.81 13.95
N SER A 108 6.82 6.48 13.92
CA SER A 108 6.24 5.70 12.82
C SER A 108 4.73 5.90 12.73
N HIS A 109 4.04 5.94 13.86
CA HIS A 109 2.60 6.22 13.91
C HIS A 109 2.30 7.60 13.35
N ASP A 110 2.95 8.63 13.88
CA ASP A 110 2.65 10.02 13.56
C ASP A 110 2.75 10.31 12.04
N ILE A 111 3.76 9.76 11.38
CA ILE A 111 3.95 9.93 9.93
C ILE A 111 2.86 9.17 9.16
N ALA A 112 2.58 7.93 9.56
CA ALA A 112 1.53 7.12 8.93
C ALA A 112 0.15 7.77 9.06
N ASP A 113 -0.17 8.28 10.24
CA ASP A 113 -1.43 8.95 10.55
C ASP A 113 -1.65 10.19 9.67
N VAL A 114 -0.63 11.04 9.56
CA VAL A 114 -0.66 12.24 8.72
C VAL A 114 -0.96 11.91 7.25
N GLU A 115 -0.32 10.88 6.70
CA GLU A 115 -0.56 10.47 5.31
C GLU A 115 -1.91 9.78 5.13
N TRP A 116 -2.25 8.81 5.99
CA TRP A 116 -3.48 8.04 5.91
C TRP A 116 -4.71 8.96 5.99
N HIS A 117 -4.75 9.85 7.00
CA HIS A 117 -5.86 10.78 7.22
C HIS A 117 -5.79 12.04 6.35
N SER A 118 -4.76 12.19 5.50
CA SER A 118 -4.56 13.37 4.63
C SER A 118 -4.52 14.69 5.43
N LEU A 119 -3.80 14.69 6.55
CA LEU A 119 -3.67 15.83 7.46
C LEU A 119 -2.69 16.87 6.92
N ASN A 120 -2.55 18.01 7.61
CA ASN A 120 -1.60 19.08 7.28
C ASN A 120 -1.67 19.59 5.83
N GLY A 121 -2.86 19.57 5.24
CA GLY A 121 -3.09 20.10 3.89
C GLY A 121 -2.56 19.20 2.78
N LEU A 122 -2.20 17.95 3.06
CA LEU A 122 -1.79 16.96 2.06
C LEU A 122 -2.96 16.64 1.11
N PRO A 123 -2.90 17.07 -0.17
CA PRO A 123 -4.00 16.87 -1.11
C PRO A 123 -3.90 15.51 -1.80
N ASN A 124 -5.04 14.87 -2.04
CA ASN A 124 -5.15 13.60 -2.75
C ASN A 124 -4.42 12.44 -2.07
N TYR A 125 -4.29 12.48 -0.75
CA TYR A 125 -3.84 11.36 0.06
C TYR A 125 -5.02 10.42 0.39
N PHE A 126 -4.70 9.28 0.98
CA PHE A 126 -5.55 8.10 1.09
C PHE A 126 -7.02 8.41 1.46
N MET A 127 -7.24 9.09 2.60
CA MET A 127 -8.60 9.41 3.08
C MET A 127 -9.41 10.29 2.12
N GLN A 128 -8.81 11.33 1.55
CA GLN A 128 -9.53 12.23 0.64
C GLN A 128 -9.98 11.52 -0.64
N VAL A 129 -9.14 10.61 -1.15
CA VAL A 129 -9.45 9.86 -2.37
C VAL A 129 -10.48 8.78 -2.08
N MET A 130 -10.33 8.02 -1.00
CA MET A 130 -11.33 7.05 -0.54
C MET A 130 -12.70 7.71 -0.35
N ALA A 131 -12.75 8.87 0.32
CA ALA A 131 -13.99 9.62 0.51
C ALA A 131 -14.63 10.01 -0.82
N SER A 132 -13.82 10.49 -1.78
CA SER A 132 -14.31 10.94 -3.08
C SER A 132 -14.83 9.79 -3.94
N MET A 133 -14.09 8.68 -4.02
CA MET A 133 -14.42 7.54 -4.87
C MET A 133 -15.58 6.71 -4.31
N ASP A 134 -15.57 6.43 -3.01
CA ASP A 134 -16.49 5.46 -2.41
C ASP A 134 -17.63 6.07 -1.60
N PHE A 135 -17.48 7.31 -1.15
CA PHE A 135 -18.40 7.96 -0.22
C PHE A 135 -18.95 9.30 -0.71
N GLY A 136 -18.77 9.63 -2.00
CA GLY A 136 -19.29 10.88 -2.59
C GLY A 136 -18.73 12.15 -1.95
N GLY A 137 -17.51 12.07 -1.43
CA GLY A 137 -16.82 13.15 -0.71
C GLY A 137 -17.09 13.20 0.80
N ASP A 138 -17.86 12.27 1.38
CA ASP A 138 -18.11 12.23 2.82
C ASP A 138 -16.90 11.65 3.58
N ILE A 139 -16.01 12.55 4.00
CA ILE A 139 -14.80 12.21 4.76
C ILE A 139 -15.14 11.54 6.09
N ALA A 140 -16.20 11.95 6.79
CA ALA A 140 -16.53 11.39 8.09
C ALA A 140 -16.98 9.93 7.98
N LYS A 141 -17.73 9.61 6.92
CA LYS A 141 -18.12 8.23 6.62
C LYS A 141 -16.93 7.39 6.16
N ALA A 142 -16.07 7.94 5.30
CA ALA A 142 -14.86 7.27 4.84
C ALA A 142 -13.93 6.93 6.02
N HIS A 143 -13.69 7.89 6.91
CA HIS A 143 -12.90 7.72 8.12
C HIS A 143 -13.40 6.57 8.98
N LYS A 144 -14.71 6.53 9.26
CA LYS A 144 -15.31 5.44 10.05
C LYS A 144 -15.13 4.06 9.40
N VAL A 145 -15.13 3.99 8.07
CA VAL A 145 -14.91 2.73 7.34
C VAL A 145 -13.43 2.38 7.32
N ALA A 146 -12.54 3.35 7.15
CA ALA A 146 -11.10 3.13 7.03
C ALA A 146 -10.47 2.62 8.34
N ASP A 147 -10.83 3.19 9.50
CA ASP A 147 -10.17 2.86 10.77
C ASP A 147 -10.34 1.39 11.12
N THR A 148 -11.57 0.87 11.12
CA THR A 148 -11.83 -0.56 11.40
C THR A 148 -11.69 -1.43 10.15
N GLY A 149 -12.00 -0.88 8.97
CA GLY A 149 -11.91 -1.63 7.72
C GLY A 149 -10.48 -1.93 7.32
N GLY A 150 -9.53 -1.03 7.63
CA GLY A 150 -8.11 -1.24 7.39
C GLY A 150 -7.60 -2.46 8.14
N GLU A 151 -7.98 -2.60 9.41
CA GLU A 151 -7.70 -3.76 10.25
C GLU A 151 -8.26 -5.06 9.63
N ALA A 152 -9.51 -5.02 9.18
CA ALA A 152 -10.18 -6.15 8.56
C ALA A 152 -9.50 -6.58 7.24
N VAL A 153 -9.16 -5.61 6.39
CA VAL A 153 -8.47 -5.85 5.11
C VAL A 153 -7.05 -6.35 5.33
N LEU A 154 -6.32 -5.75 6.26
CA LEU A 154 -4.96 -6.15 6.62
C LEU A 154 -4.93 -7.57 7.17
N ARG A 155 -5.78 -7.89 8.16
CA ARG A 155 -5.84 -9.24 8.73
C ARG A 155 -6.33 -10.29 7.75
N HIS A 156 -7.15 -9.92 6.77
CA HIS A 156 -7.56 -10.83 5.69
C HIS A 156 -6.39 -11.17 4.76
N ARG A 157 -5.49 -10.21 4.52
CA ARG A 157 -4.34 -10.36 3.60
C ARG A 157 -3.07 -10.88 4.25
N SER A 158 -2.88 -10.64 5.54
CA SER A 158 -1.68 -11.02 6.29
C SER A 158 -2.04 -11.86 7.52
N ARG A 159 -1.14 -12.78 7.87
CA ARG A 159 -1.26 -13.57 9.11
C ARG A 159 -0.85 -12.79 10.35
N LEU A 160 -0.06 -11.72 10.16
CA LEU A 160 0.45 -10.85 11.22
C LEU A 160 1.30 -11.61 12.26
N ASP A 161 2.06 -12.60 11.79
CA ASP A 161 2.89 -13.49 12.63
C ASP A 161 4.05 -12.76 13.34
N TYR A 162 4.32 -11.49 12.97
CA TYR A 162 5.35 -10.64 13.60
C TYR A 162 4.86 -9.92 14.87
N LEU A 163 3.56 -9.98 15.16
CA LEU A 163 3.00 -9.32 16.35
C LEU A 163 3.50 -9.98 17.63
N SER A 164 3.91 -9.16 18.59
CA SER A 164 4.45 -9.64 19.85
C SER A 164 3.35 -10.22 20.75
N ASP A 165 3.68 -11.26 21.50
CA ASP A 165 2.79 -11.84 22.52
C ASP A 165 2.78 -11.06 23.84
N GLN A 166 3.69 -10.09 23.97
CA GLN A 166 3.72 -9.18 25.09
C GLN A 166 4.10 -7.77 24.65
N TRP A 167 3.60 -6.77 25.37
CA TRP A 167 3.99 -5.38 25.23
C TRP A 167 4.79 -4.93 26.44
N LYS A 168 5.85 -4.16 26.21
CA LYS A 168 6.64 -3.51 27.26
C LYS A 168 6.43 -2.00 27.19
N LEU A 169 5.84 -1.46 28.25
CA LEU A 169 5.53 -0.05 28.39
C LEU A 169 6.55 0.62 29.33
N PRO A 170 7.44 1.51 28.84
CA PRO A 170 8.39 2.25 29.66
C PRO A 170 7.68 3.40 30.41
N LEU A 171 6.79 3.06 31.34
CA LEU A 171 5.83 3.98 31.94
C LEU A 171 6.49 5.12 32.71
N ASP A 172 7.52 4.82 33.51
CA ASP A 172 8.19 5.84 34.32
C ASP A 172 8.90 6.89 33.45
N ASP A 173 9.59 6.45 32.40
CA ASP A 173 10.23 7.33 31.42
C ASP A 173 9.19 8.15 30.65
N LEU A 174 8.08 7.52 30.25
CA LEU A 174 7.01 8.19 29.54
C LEU A 174 6.37 9.33 30.35
N ILE A 175 6.16 9.12 31.65
CA ILE A 175 5.66 10.18 32.53
C ILE A 175 6.67 11.32 32.65
N ARG A 176 7.98 11.02 32.69
CA ARG A 176 9.03 12.06 32.70
C ARG A 176 9.13 12.80 31.37
N ILE A 177 8.88 12.13 30.25
CA ILE A 177 8.77 12.75 28.92
C ILE A 177 7.59 13.73 28.90
N TYR A 178 6.41 13.35 29.39
CA TYR A 178 5.28 14.27 29.51
C TYR A 178 5.57 15.46 30.42
N GLN A 179 6.27 15.25 31.54
CA GLN A 179 6.72 16.34 32.42
C GLN A 179 7.67 17.30 31.69
N ARG A 180 8.61 16.77 30.90
CA ARG A 180 9.51 17.57 30.07
C ARG A 180 8.75 18.35 29.00
N TYR A 181 7.78 17.71 28.34
CA TYR A 181 6.96 18.32 27.29
C TYR A 181 6.09 19.46 27.84
N TYR A 182 5.35 19.22 28.92
CA TYR A 182 4.43 20.21 29.49
C TYR A 182 5.11 21.26 30.38
N GLN A 183 6.36 21.03 30.80
CA GLN A 183 7.17 21.94 31.62
C GLN A 183 6.39 22.52 32.81
N GLN A 184 5.97 23.80 32.73
CA GLN A 184 5.30 24.55 33.78
C GLN A 184 3.79 24.27 33.93
N ARG A 185 3.25 23.28 33.21
CA ARG A 185 1.85 22.84 33.33
C ARG A 185 1.74 21.43 33.93
N PRO A 186 2.14 21.22 35.21
CA PRO A 186 2.16 19.89 35.81
C PRO A 186 0.79 19.21 35.87
N GLY A 187 -0.31 19.97 35.90
CA GLY A 187 -1.67 19.42 35.84
C GLY A 187 -2.10 18.85 34.48
N ALA A 188 -1.26 19.00 33.44
CA ALA A 188 -1.53 18.43 32.11
C ALA A 188 -0.91 17.02 31.94
N VAL A 189 0.00 16.61 32.83
CA VAL A 189 0.65 15.28 32.78
C VAL A 189 -0.38 14.21 33.15
N PRO A 190 -0.60 13.18 32.30
CA PRO A 190 -1.56 12.13 32.61
C PRO A 190 -1.06 11.26 33.78
N PRO A 191 -1.95 10.76 34.67
CA PRO A 191 -1.56 9.84 35.72
C PRO A 191 -1.01 8.51 35.16
N ALA A 192 0.06 7.97 35.74
CA ALA A 192 0.69 6.73 35.31
C ALA A 192 -0.30 5.54 35.25
N ASP A 193 -1.16 5.42 36.26
CA ASP A 193 -2.17 4.35 36.29
C ASP A 193 -3.20 4.46 35.15
N HIS A 194 -3.50 5.68 34.68
CA HIS A 194 -4.43 5.88 33.56
C HIS A 194 -3.78 5.44 32.25
N VAL A 195 -2.52 5.85 32.00
CA VAL A 195 -1.75 5.41 30.83
C VAL A 195 -1.64 3.90 30.81
N ARG A 196 -1.23 3.28 31.93
CA ARG A 196 -1.13 1.82 32.06
C ARG A 196 -2.45 1.14 31.73
N TYR A 197 -3.56 1.61 32.32
CA TYR A 197 -4.87 1.02 32.09
C TYR A 197 -5.30 1.10 30.62
N CYS A 198 -5.11 2.25 29.97
CA CYS A 198 -5.49 2.40 28.57
C CYS A 198 -4.61 1.58 27.63
N MET A 199 -3.31 1.47 27.90
CA MET A 199 -2.41 0.59 27.12
C MET A 199 -2.75 -0.90 27.31
N MET A 200 -3.17 -1.33 28.51
CA MET A 200 -3.69 -2.69 28.72
C MET A 200 -4.96 -2.95 27.91
N ARG A 201 -5.87 -1.97 27.84
CA ARG A 201 -7.08 -2.07 27.02
C ARG A 201 -6.77 -2.21 25.54
N ALA A 202 -5.81 -1.44 25.05
CA ALA A 202 -5.37 -1.53 23.66
C ALA A 202 -4.76 -2.90 23.32
N PHE A 203 -3.90 -3.42 24.20
CA PHE A 203 -3.33 -4.75 24.03
C PHE A 203 -4.40 -5.85 23.96
N ALA A 204 -5.43 -5.77 24.81
CA ALA A 204 -6.58 -6.67 24.75
C ALA A 204 -7.34 -6.53 23.40
N GLY A 205 -7.54 -5.29 22.94
CA GLY A 205 -8.16 -4.97 21.65
C GLY A 205 -7.46 -5.61 20.47
N ILE A 206 -6.13 -5.50 20.37
CA ILE A 206 -5.35 -6.10 19.28
C ILE A 206 -5.47 -7.63 19.26
N LYS A 207 -5.36 -8.27 20.42
CA LYS A 207 -5.46 -9.74 20.50
C LYS A 207 -6.86 -10.22 20.08
N LEU A 208 -7.89 -9.44 20.38
CA LEU A 208 -9.24 -9.64 19.85
C LEU A 208 -9.31 -9.45 18.33
N ASP A 209 -8.74 -8.36 17.81
CA ASP A 209 -8.79 -8.02 16.39
C ASP A 209 -8.12 -9.10 15.53
N VAL A 210 -6.93 -9.55 15.90
CA VAL A 210 -6.22 -10.63 15.18
C VAL A 210 -7.06 -11.91 15.07
N GLY A 211 -7.89 -12.21 16.07
CA GLY A 211 -8.78 -13.38 16.07
C GLY A 211 -10.07 -13.19 15.28
N LEU A 212 -10.68 -12.01 15.38
CA LEU A 212 -12.08 -11.77 14.97
C LEU A 212 -12.24 -10.85 13.75
N VAL A 213 -11.36 -9.86 13.58
CA VAL A 213 -11.56 -8.78 12.58
C VAL A 213 -11.51 -9.30 11.14
N LYS A 214 -10.85 -10.44 10.90
CA LYS A 214 -10.83 -11.12 9.59
C LYS A 214 -12.23 -11.47 9.06
N TYR A 215 -13.20 -11.69 9.95
CA TYR A 215 -14.58 -11.99 9.56
C TYR A 215 -15.38 -10.74 9.18
N LEU A 216 -14.84 -9.54 9.44
CA LEU A 216 -15.44 -8.26 9.06
C LEU A 216 -15.01 -7.80 7.65
N PHE A 217 -14.09 -8.53 7.01
CA PHE A 217 -13.59 -8.20 5.66
C PHE A 217 -14.74 -8.03 4.66
N ASP A 218 -15.67 -8.98 4.57
CA ASP A 218 -16.81 -8.91 3.64
C ASP A 218 -17.69 -7.67 3.90
N PHE A 219 -17.78 -7.20 5.14
CA PHE A 219 -18.60 -6.05 5.52
C PHE A 219 -17.94 -4.71 5.17
N TYR A 220 -16.65 -4.54 5.49
CA TYR A 220 -15.91 -3.31 5.18
C TYR A 220 -15.47 -3.24 3.72
N GLY A 221 -15.03 -4.36 3.15
CA GLY A 221 -14.65 -4.45 1.74
C GLY A 221 -15.81 -4.16 0.78
N ALA A 222 -17.04 -4.54 1.15
CA ALA A 222 -18.24 -4.18 0.37
C ALA A 222 -18.63 -2.69 0.48
N GLN A 223 -18.10 -1.96 1.47
CA GLN A 223 -18.34 -0.52 1.63
C GLN A 223 -17.29 0.33 0.94
N SER A 224 -16.07 -0.17 0.79
CA SER A 224 -14.99 0.53 0.10
C SER A 224 -14.09 -0.44 -0.66
N PRO A 225 -14.31 -0.60 -1.98
CA PRO A 225 -13.33 -1.23 -2.86
C PRO A 225 -12.00 -0.50 -2.88
N PHE A 226 -11.99 0.84 -2.74
CA PHE A 226 -10.75 1.60 -2.70
C PHE A 226 -9.85 1.11 -1.57
N LEU A 227 -10.40 0.94 -0.36
CA LEU A 227 -9.66 0.41 0.77
C LEU A 227 -9.10 -0.99 0.48
N VAL A 228 -9.87 -1.85 -0.18
CA VAL A 228 -9.38 -3.19 -0.56
C VAL A 228 -8.25 -3.07 -1.59
N ASP A 229 -8.45 -2.36 -2.69
CA ASP A 229 -7.51 -2.39 -3.82
C ASP A 229 -6.26 -1.57 -3.58
N HIS A 230 -6.35 -0.50 -2.78
CA HIS A 230 -5.33 0.52 -2.68
C HIS A 230 -4.59 0.59 -1.34
N MET A 231 -5.01 -0.17 -0.30
CA MET A 231 -4.38 -0.12 1.03
C MET A 231 -2.86 -0.29 1.02
N TYR A 232 -2.30 -1.14 0.14
CA TYR A 232 -0.85 -1.32 0.05
C TYR A 232 -0.18 -0.35 -0.94
N ASP A 233 -0.75 -0.26 -2.15
CA ASP A 233 -0.03 0.25 -3.32
C ASP A 233 -0.37 1.71 -3.66
N TYR A 234 -1.36 2.33 -2.99
CA TYR A 234 -1.67 3.73 -3.21
C TYR A 234 -0.42 4.59 -2.98
N HIS A 235 -0.14 5.47 -3.94
CA HIS A 235 1.13 6.19 -4.00
C HIS A 235 1.23 7.38 -3.05
N ARG A 236 0.16 7.69 -2.31
CA ARG A 236 0.07 8.80 -1.35
C ARG A 236 -0.67 8.34 -0.09
N GLY A 237 0.02 7.65 0.81
CA GLY A 237 -0.53 7.12 2.06
C GLY A 237 -1.04 5.67 2.01
N GLY A 238 -0.67 4.88 1.00
CA GLY A 238 -0.75 3.42 1.09
C GLY A 238 0.35 2.88 2.03
N ILE A 239 0.23 1.65 2.52
CA ILE A 239 1.18 1.07 3.50
C ILE A 239 2.63 1.13 3.02
N GLN A 240 2.89 0.90 1.73
CA GLN A 240 4.24 0.99 1.17
C GLN A 240 4.78 2.43 1.22
N ASP A 241 3.93 3.39 0.88
CA ASP A 241 4.27 4.81 0.89
C ASP A 241 4.56 5.30 2.32
N MET A 242 3.65 5.01 3.26
CA MET A 242 3.82 5.35 4.67
C MET A 242 5.09 4.73 5.26
N ALA A 243 5.37 3.46 4.96
CA ALA A 243 6.58 2.79 5.45
C ALA A 243 7.86 3.45 4.92
N ALA A 244 7.90 3.83 3.64
CA ALA A 244 9.03 4.54 3.06
C ALA A 244 9.20 5.94 3.68
N SER A 245 8.10 6.66 3.92
CA SER A 245 8.09 7.97 4.59
C SER A 245 8.65 7.89 6.01
N VAL A 246 8.27 6.86 6.77
CA VAL A 246 8.84 6.60 8.10
C VAL A 246 10.34 6.32 8.01
N THR A 247 10.77 5.48 7.07
CA THR A 247 12.20 5.18 6.86
C THR A 247 13.03 6.44 6.62
N ASN A 248 12.54 7.38 5.80
CA ASN A 248 13.21 8.66 5.53
C ASN A 248 13.37 9.54 6.79
N CYS A 249 12.52 9.33 7.79
CA CYS A 249 12.49 10.10 9.02
C CYS A 249 13.36 9.52 10.14
N TYR A 250 13.67 8.22 10.12
CA TYR A 250 14.51 7.59 11.14
C TYR A 250 15.89 8.25 11.25
N SER A 251 16.55 8.54 10.12
CA SER A 251 17.86 9.20 10.14
C SER A 251 17.85 10.55 10.85
N GLN A 252 16.82 11.38 10.63
CA GLN A 252 16.68 12.67 11.31
C GLN A 252 16.43 12.50 12.82
N ALA A 253 15.60 11.52 13.20
CA ALA A 253 15.32 11.23 14.60
C ALA A 253 16.57 10.71 15.33
N ILE A 254 17.35 9.84 14.68
CA ILE A 254 18.61 9.31 15.20
C ILE A 254 19.66 10.42 15.34
N GLU A 255 19.74 11.35 14.38
CA GLU A 255 20.61 12.52 14.48
C GLU A 255 20.28 13.37 15.73
N ILE A 256 18.99 13.65 15.97
CA ILE A 256 18.56 14.39 17.16
C ILE A 256 18.88 13.62 18.45
N LEU A 257 18.65 12.31 18.45
CA LEU A 257 18.92 11.42 19.59
C LEU A 257 20.40 11.43 19.99
N VAL A 258 21.31 11.57 19.03
CA VAL A 258 22.76 11.41 19.25
C VAL A 258 23.47 12.75 19.35
N SER A 259 23.21 13.65 18.40
CA SER A 259 23.91 14.93 18.24
C SER A 259 23.14 16.10 18.84
N GLY A 260 21.84 15.93 19.07
CA GLY A 260 20.97 16.97 19.61
C GLY A 260 20.17 17.75 18.57
N PRO A 261 19.43 18.77 19.02
CA PRO A 261 18.46 19.46 18.16
C PRO A 261 19.14 20.07 16.95
N THR A 262 18.66 19.69 15.77
CA THR A 262 19.05 20.24 14.48
C THR A 262 18.34 21.57 14.23
N ASN A 263 18.93 22.44 13.41
CA ASN A 263 18.30 23.72 13.02
C ASN A 263 17.03 23.56 12.16
N GLY A 264 16.75 22.34 11.67
CA GLY A 264 15.58 22.01 10.84
C GLY A 264 14.41 21.39 11.61
N PRO A 265 13.20 21.42 11.02
CA PRO A 265 12.06 20.66 11.53
C PRO A 265 12.32 19.15 11.45
N LEU A 266 11.88 18.40 12.47
CA LEU A 266 11.90 16.93 12.41
C LEU A 266 10.82 16.56 11.41
N CYS A 267 11.14 15.83 10.33
CA CYS A 267 10.15 15.37 9.36
C CYS A 267 9.29 16.51 8.79
N GLY A 268 9.91 17.65 8.48
CA GLY A 268 9.20 18.88 8.12
C GLY A 268 8.26 18.78 6.91
N SER A 269 8.52 17.83 5.99
CA SER A 269 7.61 17.51 4.88
C SER A 269 6.27 16.93 5.31
N TYR A 270 6.13 16.50 6.57
CA TYR A 270 4.92 15.90 7.12
C TYR A 270 4.33 16.77 8.22
N PHE A 271 5.16 17.30 9.12
CA PHE A 271 4.70 18.11 10.25
C PHE A 271 4.62 19.62 10.00
N ASP A 272 5.33 20.16 9.00
CA ASP A 272 5.51 21.60 8.80
C ASP A 272 5.12 22.09 7.39
N ASN A 273 4.29 21.34 6.65
CA ASN A 273 3.75 21.76 5.34
C ASN A 273 2.73 22.92 5.46
N ASP A 274 3.17 24.05 6.00
CA ASP A 274 2.51 25.35 5.87
C ASP A 274 3.05 26.05 4.61
N VAL A 275 2.87 25.41 3.44
CA VAL A 275 3.09 26.07 2.14
C VAL A 275 1.92 27.03 1.91
N GLY A 276 1.94 28.17 2.61
CA GLY A 276 1.06 29.28 2.25
C GLY A 276 0.67 30.30 3.33
N SER A 277 0.99 30.14 4.62
CA SER A 277 0.55 31.14 5.61
C SER A 277 1.63 31.61 6.59
N ARG A 278 2.43 32.59 6.15
CA ARG A 278 3.07 33.53 7.10
C ARG A 278 2.00 34.39 7.77
N ARG A 279 1.30 33.85 8.76
CA ARG A 279 0.77 34.62 9.90
C ARG A 279 0.72 33.71 11.11
N GLN A 280 1.47 34.09 12.14
CA GLN A 280 1.29 33.66 13.52
C GLN A 280 -0.20 33.67 13.90
N HIS A 281 -0.86 32.52 13.78
CA HIS A 281 -2.01 32.16 14.58
C HIS A 281 -1.67 30.76 15.09
N GLN A 282 -1.51 30.63 16.41
CA GLN A 282 -1.70 29.33 17.05
C GLN A 282 -2.93 28.69 16.40
N PRO A 283 -2.83 27.48 15.85
CA PRO A 283 -3.99 26.81 15.33
C PRO A 283 -5.02 26.83 16.45
N ARG A 284 -6.14 27.53 16.22
CA ARG A 284 -7.36 27.21 16.95
C ARG A 284 -7.68 25.81 16.46
N HIS A 285 -7.17 24.80 17.17
CA HIS A 285 -7.62 23.44 17.08
C HIS A 285 -9.11 23.46 17.43
N THR A 286 -9.95 23.73 16.43
CA THR A 286 -11.31 23.25 16.47
C THR A 286 -11.18 21.75 16.30
N SER A 287 -10.99 21.11 17.44
CA SER A 287 -11.28 19.71 17.68
C SER A 287 -12.48 19.30 16.84
N ARG A 288 -12.20 18.58 15.76
CA ARG A 288 -13.20 17.78 15.07
C ARG A 288 -12.83 16.30 15.04
N HIS A 289 -12.10 15.82 16.05
CA HIS A 289 -12.53 14.62 16.79
C HIS A 289 -13.80 14.94 17.61
N GLN A 290 -14.80 15.53 16.95
CA GLN A 290 -16.09 15.81 17.55
C GLN A 290 -17.09 14.84 16.95
N GLN A 291 -16.88 13.55 17.23
CA GLN A 291 -18.01 12.67 17.42
C GLN A 291 -17.88 12.03 18.80
N VAL A 292 -18.69 12.59 19.70
CA VAL A 292 -19.36 11.88 20.77
C VAL A 292 -19.99 10.63 20.17
N LEU A 293 -19.23 9.54 20.14
CA LEU A 293 -19.80 8.21 20.09
C LEU A 293 -20.42 8.01 21.46
N HIS A 294 -21.71 8.34 21.59
CA HIS A 294 -22.53 7.77 22.66
C HIS A 294 -22.66 6.27 22.35
N LEU A 295 -21.63 5.54 22.78
CA LEU A 295 -21.64 4.09 22.82
C LEU A 295 -22.52 3.67 23.99
N PRO A 296 -23.48 2.75 23.79
CA PRO A 296 -24.15 2.10 24.90
C PRO A 296 -23.09 1.42 25.77
N GLY A 297 -23.10 1.72 27.07
CA GLY A 297 -22.14 1.19 28.02
C GLY A 297 -22.15 -0.34 28.16
N ASN A 298 -21.05 -0.84 28.72
CA ASN A 298 -20.79 -2.22 29.15
C ASN A 298 -21.10 -3.30 28.11
N SER A 299 -20.17 -3.55 27.19
CA SER A 299 -20.05 -4.89 26.61
C SER A 299 -19.32 -5.78 27.63
N THR A 300 -20.03 -6.75 28.20
CA THR A 300 -19.50 -7.78 29.12
C THR A 300 -18.27 -8.51 28.58
N GLU A 301 -18.17 -8.65 27.25
CA GLU A 301 -17.02 -9.27 26.57
C GLU A 301 -15.70 -8.49 26.77
N GLU A 302 -15.74 -7.16 26.88
CA GLU A 302 -14.51 -6.35 27.09
C GLU A 302 -13.93 -6.56 28.48
N GLU A 303 -14.79 -6.56 29.51
CA GLU A 303 -14.38 -6.82 30.90
C GLU A 303 -13.80 -8.25 31.02
N GLU A 304 -14.39 -9.23 30.34
CA GLU A 304 -13.91 -10.62 30.30
C GLU A 304 -12.53 -10.80 29.65
N TRP A 305 -12.18 -10.01 28.62
CA TRP A 305 -10.85 -10.05 28.00
C TRP A 305 -9.81 -9.25 28.79
N LEU A 306 -10.21 -8.16 29.44
CA LEU A 306 -9.31 -7.42 30.34
C LEU A 306 -8.91 -8.26 31.55
N GLU A 307 -9.77 -9.17 32.02
CA GLU A 307 -9.42 -10.17 33.04
C GLU A 307 -8.34 -11.15 32.58
N GLN A 308 -8.17 -11.33 31.27
CA GLN A 308 -7.15 -12.19 30.65
C GLN A 308 -5.84 -11.46 30.35
N VAL A 309 -5.74 -10.16 30.64
CA VAL A 309 -4.51 -9.37 30.47
C VAL A 309 -3.95 -9.00 31.83
N LYS A 310 -2.66 -9.27 32.05
CA LYS A 310 -1.93 -8.81 33.24
C LYS A 310 -0.85 -7.83 32.85
N ALA A 311 -0.73 -6.76 33.64
CA ALA A 311 0.42 -5.87 33.64
C ALA A 311 1.26 -6.15 34.89
N THR A 312 2.50 -6.60 34.69
CA THR A 312 3.47 -6.82 35.76
C THR A 312 4.57 -5.77 35.68
N GLY A 313 4.74 -4.99 36.74
CA GLY A 313 5.81 -3.99 36.84
C GLY A 313 7.15 -4.64 37.15
N GLY A 314 8.21 -4.21 36.47
CA GLY A 314 9.60 -4.51 36.81
C GLY A 314 10.26 -3.38 37.61
N ASP A 315 11.40 -3.69 38.23
CA ASP A 315 12.19 -2.73 39.04
C ASP A 315 12.73 -1.53 38.24
N SER A 316 12.71 -1.61 36.90
CA SER A 316 13.17 -0.56 35.97
C SER A 316 12.10 0.47 35.58
N GLY A 317 10.88 0.37 36.13
CA GLY A 317 9.77 1.25 35.72
C GLY A 317 9.09 0.86 34.39
N VAL A 318 9.49 -0.28 33.82
CA VAL A 318 8.86 -0.90 32.65
C VAL A 318 7.76 -1.86 33.10
N TRP A 319 6.61 -1.79 32.44
CA TRP A 319 5.47 -2.69 32.66
C TRP A 319 5.35 -3.66 31.51
N THR A 320 5.35 -4.95 31.81
CA THR A 320 5.06 -6.00 30.83
C THR A 320 3.57 -6.30 30.84
N ILE A 321 2.92 -6.14 29.70
CA ILE A 321 1.51 -6.43 29.44
C ILE A 321 1.44 -7.71 28.60
N ALA A 322 0.81 -8.77 29.12
CA ALA A 322 0.70 -10.05 28.43
C ALA A 322 -0.59 -10.79 28.83
N LEU A 323 -0.93 -11.85 28.09
CA LEU A 323 -2.04 -12.72 28.44
C LEU A 323 -1.70 -13.59 29.67
N VAL A 324 -2.71 -13.88 30.50
CA VAL A 324 -2.53 -14.57 31.80
C VAL A 324 -2.05 -16.03 31.68
N ASN A 325 -2.25 -16.68 30.54
CA ASN A 325 -2.17 -18.15 30.41
C ASN A 325 -1.00 -18.70 29.56
N GLU A 326 0.07 -17.95 29.30
CA GLU A 326 1.19 -18.48 28.50
C GLU A 326 2.22 -19.29 29.30
N ASN A 327 2.24 -19.19 30.63
CA ASN A 327 3.23 -19.88 31.47
C ASN A 327 2.85 -21.29 31.96
N GLU A 328 1.69 -21.83 31.57
CA GLU A 328 1.30 -23.24 31.87
C GLU A 328 0.94 -24.06 30.62
N ALA A 329 1.02 -23.50 29.41
CA ALA A 329 0.73 -24.20 28.15
C ALA A 329 1.99 -24.60 27.35
N ALA A 330 3.19 -24.49 27.94
CA ALA A 330 4.45 -24.97 27.34
C ALA A 330 4.71 -26.48 27.58
N ALA A 331 3.70 -27.23 28.04
CA ALA A 331 3.70 -28.68 28.04
C ALA A 331 2.28 -29.16 27.75
N ASP A 332 2.11 -29.86 26.62
CA ASP A 332 0.88 -30.53 26.18
C ASP A 332 -0.07 -29.71 25.29
N ASP A 333 0.40 -29.30 24.10
CA ASP A 333 -0.48 -29.17 22.94
C ASP A 333 0.09 -29.91 21.71
N ASP A 334 0.27 -31.21 21.88
CA ASP A 334 -0.02 -32.20 20.82
C ASP A 334 -1.46 -32.69 21.01
N ARG A 335 -2.44 -31.77 21.09
CA ARG A 335 -3.84 -32.13 20.86
C ARG A 335 -4.15 -31.82 19.42
N THR A 336 -3.84 -32.82 18.61
CA THR A 336 -4.73 -33.27 17.54
C THR A 336 -6.18 -32.91 17.87
N ILE A 337 -6.67 -31.81 17.31
CA ILE A 337 -8.09 -31.53 17.19
C ILE A 337 -8.61 -32.67 16.30
N GLY A 338 -9.15 -33.70 16.95
CA GLY A 338 -9.94 -34.72 16.31
C GLY A 338 -11.13 -34.06 15.64
N SER A 339 -10.98 -33.83 14.34
CA SER A 339 -12.03 -33.39 13.44
C SER A 339 -13.08 -34.51 13.31
N ASN A 340 -14.07 -34.51 14.20
CA ASN A 340 -15.31 -35.28 14.04
C ASN A 340 -16.53 -34.36 13.83
N ASP A 341 -16.30 -33.14 13.34
CA ASP A 341 -17.32 -32.37 12.65
C ASP A 341 -17.12 -32.56 11.15
N GLU A 342 -17.85 -33.53 10.57
CA GLU A 342 -18.17 -33.58 9.15
C GLU A 342 -19.11 -32.42 8.79
N GLY A 343 -18.65 -31.19 8.99
CA GLY A 343 -19.10 -30.05 8.21
C GLY A 343 -18.43 -30.20 6.86
N VAL A 344 -19.23 -30.36 5.80
CA VAL A 344 -18.78 -30.49 4.40
C VAL A 344 -17.90 -29.30 4.03
N LEU A 345 -16.60 -29.41 4.32
CA LEU A 345 -15.55 -28.68 3.63
C LEU A 345 -15.64 -29.15 2.20
N VAL A 346 -16.25 -28.34 1.34
CA VAL A 346 -15.97 -28.41 -0.08
C VAL A 346 -14.47 -28.19 -0.17
N GLN A 347 -13.75 -29.30 -0.23
CA GLN A 347 -12.34 -29.35 -0.56
C GLN A 347 -12.30 -28.67 -1.93
N GLN A 348 -12.00 -27.37 -1.95
CA GLN A 348 -11.61 -26.70 -3.17
C GLN A 348 -10.36 -27.45 -3.59
N GLN A 349 -10.55 -28.44 -4.46
CA GLN A 349 -9.51 -28.94 -5.32
C GLN A 349 -9.15 -27.74 -6.20
N CYS A 350 -8.33 -26.84 -5.65
CA CYS A 350 -7.39 -26.12 -6.48
C CYS A 350 -6.67 -27.22 -7.24
N ALA A 351 -6.98 -27.36 -8.53
CA ALA A 351 -6.19 -28.21 -9.38
C ALA A 351 -4.75 -27.75 -9.19
N THR A 352 -3.90 -28.62 -8.66
CA THR A 352 -2.46 -28.42 -8.72
C THR A 352 -2.17 -28.22 -10.20
N LEU A 353 -1.74 -27.00 -10.57
CA LEU A 353 -1.16 -26.72 -11.87
C LEU A 353 0.13 -27.52 -11.92
N ASP A 354 0.00 -28.76 -12.36
CA ASP A 354 1.03 -29.74 -12.67
C ASP A 354 2.15 -29.87 -11.61
N SER A 355 2.19 -31.01 -10.90
CA SER A 355 3.33 -31.42 -10.06
C SER A 355 4.52 -31.88 -10.93
N GLY A 356 4.70 -31.26 -12.10
CA GLY A 356 5.78 -31.53 -13.01
C GLY A 356 7.12 -31.16 -12.38
N ASP A 357 8.11 -32.02 -12.58
CA ASP A 357 9.47 -32.00 -12.01
C ASP A 357 10.34 -30.79 -12.42
N ARG A 358 9.73 -29.68 -12.86
CA ARG A 358 10.41 -28.48 -13.37
C ARG A 358 9.74 -27.21 -12.85
N ARG A 359 9.83 -27.00 -11.55
CA ARG A 359 9.53 -25.70 -10.93
C ARG A 359 10.78 -24.82 -11.00
N VAL A 360 10.69 -23.67 -11.66
CA VAL A 360 11.72 -22.62 -11.63
C VAL A 360 11.23 -21.54 -10.69
N ASP A 361 11.89 -21.40 -9.54
CA ASP A 361 11.65 -20.32 -8.60
C ASP A 361 12.60 -19.16 -8.90
N LEU A 362 12.04 -17.99 -9.20
CA LEU A 362 12.79 -16.75 -9.41
C LEU A 362 12.69 -15.88 -8.17
N THR A 363 13.82 -15.51 -7.59
CA THR A 363 13.90 -14.73 -6.36
C THR A 363 14.95 -13.62 -6.46
N ILE A 364 14.79 -12.60 -5.63
CA ILE A 364 15.76 -11.51 -5.45
C ILE A 364 16.08 -11.36 -3.96
N ASP A 365 17.30 -10.91 -3.64
CA ASP A 365 17.73 -10.60 -2.26
C ASP A 365 17.18 -9.22 -1.83
N SER A 366 15.86 -9.05 -1.87
CA SER A 366 15.17 -7.83 -1.44
C SER A 366 13.75 -8.18 -1.01
N SER A 367 13.45 -7.95 0.26
CA SER A 367 12.12 -8.16 0.81
C SER A 367 11.23 -6.95 0.55
N LEU A 368 9.90 -7.17 0.54
CA LEU A 368 8.89 -6.15 0.24
C LEU A 368 9.03 -5.44 -1.11
N ALA A 369 9.97 -5.86 -1.96
CA ALA A 369 10.35 -5.23 -3.22
C ALA A 369 9.27 -5.26 -4.31
N GLY A 370 8.17 -6.00 -4.08
CA GLY A 370 7.11 -6.17 -5.07
C GLY A 370 7.58 -6.95 -6.30
N PHE A 371 8.50 -7.91 -6.13
CA PHE A 371 8.98 -8.74 -7.23
C PHE A 371 7.81 -9.47 -7.90
N GLY A 372 7.67 -9.31 -9.22
CA GLY A 372 6.53 -9.82 -9.97
C GLY A 372 5.38 -8.83 -10.16
N HIS A 373 5.53 -7.56 -9.76
CA HIS A 373 4.49 -6.54 -9.90
C HIS A 373 4.04 -6.34 -11.35
N ALA A 374 4.99 -6.24 -12.29
CA ALA A 374 4.73 -6.26 -13.72
C ALA A 374 5.62 -7.27 -14.43
N MET A 375 5.09 -7.90 -15.48
CA MET A 375 5.82 -8.87 -16.30
C MET A 375 5.48 -8.70 -17.78
N VAL A 376 6.49 -8.80 -18.63
CA VAL A 376 6.32 -8.80 -20.10
C VAL A 376 7.26 -9.80 -20.76
N VAL A 377 6.94 -10.18 -21.99
CA VAL A 377 7.72 -11.15 -22.77
C VAL A 377 7.96 -10.60 -24.17
N GLY A 378 9.22 -10.50 -24.58
CA GLY A 378 9.65 -9.93 -25.87
C GLY A 378 10.89 -10.60 -26.44
N ASP A 379 11.14 -10.44 -27.74
CA ASP A 379 12.36 -10.87 -28.44
C ASP A 379 13.34 -9.70 -28.55
N PHE A 380 14.04 -9.40 -27.45
CA PHE A 380 14.91 -8.20 -27.39
C PHE A 380 16.26 -8.40 -28.10
N HIS A 381 16.59 -9.64 -28.46
CA HIS A 381 17.83 -10.02 -29.12
C HIS A 381 17.63 -10.29 -30.63
N GLY A 382 16.40 -10.43 -31.10
CA GLY A 382 16.03 -10.61 -32.50
C GLY A 382 16.42 -11.97 -33.11
N ASP A 383 16.45 -13.06 -32.31
CA ASP A 383 16.71 -14.44 -32.76
C ASP A 383 15.47 -15.33 -32.75
N GLY A 384 14.31 -14.76 -32.40
CA GLY A 384 13.01 -15.44 -32.39
C GLY A 384 12.74 -16.20 -31.10
N ARG A 385 13.66 -16.19 -30.14
CA ARG A 385 13.39 -16.61 -28.76
C ARG A 385 12.79 -15.44 -28.01
N LYS A 386 12.09 -15.68 -26.90
CA LYS A 386 11.57 -14.59 -26.07
C LYS A 386 12.19 -14.63 -24.69
N GLU A 387 12.49 -13.46 -24.15
CA GLU A 387 12.88 -13.26 -22.76
C GLU A 387 11.70 -12.84 -21.90
N LEU A 388 11.77 -13.22 -20.63
CA LEU A 388 10.85 -12.76 -19.59
C LEU A 388 11.48 -11.57 -18.87
N VAL A 389 10.71 -10.49 -18.74
CA VAL A 389 11.08 -9.31 -17.95
C VAL A 389 10.16 -9.27 -16.74
N ILE A 390 10.73 -9.07 -15.55
CA ILE A 390 10.00 -9.03 -14.27
C ILE A 390 10.44 -7.78 -13.51
N SER A 391 9.50 -7.00 -12.97
CA SER A 391 9.80 -5.83 -12.16
C SER A 391 9.68 -6.07 -10.65
N ALA A 392 10.32 -5.19 -9.91
CA ALA A 392 10.23 -5.03 -8.46
C ALA A 392 10.24 -3.51 -8.14
N PRO A 393 9.10 -2.81 -8.27
CA PRO A 393 9.04 -1.35 -8.17
C PRO A 393 9.31 -0.81 -6.77
N TYR A 394 9.18 -1.64 -5.73
CA TYR A 394 9.52 -1.26 -4.36
C TYR A 394 10.95 -1.63 -3.98
N ASP A 395 11.69 -2.29 -4.87
CA ASP A 395 13.12 -2.52 -4.68
C ASP A 395 13.86 -1.19 -4.55
N GLY A 396 14.89 -1.14 -3.74
CA GLY A 396 15.53 0.11 -3.40
C GLY A 396 16.28 0.00 -2.09
N ARG A 397 17.40 0.70 -2.01
CA ARG A 397 18.37 0.59 -0.92
C ARG A 397 18.89 1.99 -0.57
N GLN A 398 19.13 2.23 0.71
CA GLN A 398 19.67 3.49 1.25
C GLN A 398 18.88 4.75 0.81
N ASP A 399 19.54 5.71 0.15
CA ASP A 399 18.98 6.97 -0.36
C ASP A 399 18.01 6.77 -1.54
N ARG A 400 17.66 5.52 -1.86
CA ARG A 400 16.85 5.11 -3.01
C ARG A 400 15.74 4.14 -2.63
N VAL A 401 15.18 4.27 -1.42
CA VAL A 401 13.97 3.53 -1.01
C VAL A 401 12.91 3.65 -2.12
N MET A 402 12.37 2.51 -2.56
CA MET A 402 11.39 2.41 -3.64
C MET A 402 11.80 3.08 -4.97
N ALA A 403 13.09 3.09 -5.29
CA ALA A 403 13.54 3.54 -6.60
C ALA A 403 13.18 2.57 -7.72
N GLY A 404 13.02 1.28 -7.42
CA GLY A 404 12.56 0.21 -8.30
C GLY A 404 13.65 -0.46 -9.12
N SER A 405 13.40 -1.71 -9.51
CA SER A 405 14.29 -2.54 -10.34
C SER A 405 13.51 -3.37 -11.37
N VAL A 406 14.19 -3.72 -12.47
CA VAL A 406 13.68 -4.62 -13.52
C VAL A 406 14.74 -5.66 -13.87
N PHE A 407 14.32 -6.91 -14.00
CA PHE A 407 15.18 -8.06 -14.24
C PHE A 407 14.78 -8.77 -15.53
N VAL A 408 15.77 -9.14 -16.34
CA VAL A 408 15.56 -9.88 -17.60
C VAL A 408 16.09 -11.30 -17.42
N ALA A 409 15.25 -12.28 -17.74
CA ALA A 409 15.56 -13.69 -17.73
C ALA A 409 15.49 -14.27 -19.15
N ASN A 410 16.53 -14.98 -19.54
CA ASN A 410 16.66 -15.64 -20.85
C ASN A 410 16.96 -17.12 -20.69
N GLU A 411 17.25 -17.80 -21.80
CA GLU A 411 17.47 -19.24 -21.80
C GLU A 411 18.61 -19.74 -20.92
N GLN A 412 19.64 -18.92 -20.76
CA GLN A 412 20.75 -19.21 -19.88
C GLN A 412 20.32 -19.12 -18.40
N SER A 413 19.38 -18.22 -18.08
CA SER A 413 18.89 -17.99 -16.72
C SER A 413 18.21 -19.23 -16.13
N TRP A 414 17.57 -20.06 -16.96
CA TRP A 414 16.92 -21.31 -16.52
C TRP A 414 17.76 -22.59 -16.72
N LYS A 415 18.81 -22.57 -17.54
CA LYS A 415 19.72 -23.73 -17.73
C LYS A 415 20.73 -23.91 -16.59
N ASN A 416 20.86 -22.94 -15.69
CA ASN A 416 21.74 -23.03 -14.52
C ASN A 416 21.16 -23.89 -13.36
N ASP A 417 20.22 -24.79 -13.67
CA ASP A 417 19.56 -25.79 -12.80
C ASP A 417 20.53 -26.74 -12.05
N GLN A 418 21.84 -26.68 -12.34
CA GLN A 418 22.91 -27.41 -11.64
C GLN A 418 23.51 -26.61 -10.46
N ALA A 419 23.14 -25.33 -10.29
CA ALA A 419 23.44 -24.57 -9.08
C ALA A 419 22.31 -24.83 -8.07
N GLY A 420 22.43 -25.93 -7.33
CA GLY A 420 21.41 -26.44 -6.41
C GLY A 420 20.71 -25.36 -5.58
N PHE A 421 19.41 -25.22 -5.82
CA PHE A 421 18.48 -24.70 -4.83
C PHE A 421 18.22 -25.85 -3.85
N ASP A 422 19.04 -25.93 -2.79
CA ASP A 422 18.84 -26.92 -1.73
C ASP A 422 17.53 -26.59 -1.00
N THR A 423 16.57 -27.52 -1.10
CA THR A 423 15.28 -27.42 -0.43
C THR A 423 15.35 -27.83 1.03
N HIS A 424 16.48 -28.26 1.58
CA HIS A 424 16.58 -28.66 2.99
C HIS A 424 18.01 -28.65 3.55
N ASN A 425 18.63 -27.50 3.75
CA ASN A 425 19.43 -27.23 4.96
C ASN A 425 20.00 -25.80 4.99
N SER A 426 19.70 -25.09 6.07
CA SER A 426 20.37 -23.87 6.49
C SER A 426 21.81 -24.17 6.92
N THR A 427 22.80 -23.48 6.32
CA THR A 427 23.90 -22.80 7.04
C THR A 427 24.89 -22.03 6.15
N ASP A 428 24.84 -22.13 4.82
CA ASP A 428 25.75 -21.35 3.95
C ASP A 428 25.05 -20.17 3.24
N GLN A 429 25.24 -18.97 3.81
CA GLN A 429 24.93 -17.67 3.21
C GLN A 429 25.95 -17.30 2.14
N TYR A 430 25.77 -17.73 0.88
CA TYR A 430 26.24 -17.00 -0.30
C TYR A 430 25.34 -17.36 -1.50
N SER A 431 24.38 -16.47 -1.74
CA SER A 431 23.32 -16.50 -2.74
C SER A 431 23.84 -16.82 -4.14
N LYS A 432 23.52 -18.01 -4.69
CA LYS A 432 23.55 -18.23 -6.14
C LYS A 432 22.18 -17.87 -6.70
N HIS A 433 21.98 -16.60 -7.02
CA HIS A 433 20.81 -16.12 -7.74
C HIS A 433 20.71 -16.70 -9.14
N PRO A 434 19.52 -16.71 -9.77
CA PRO A 434 19.44 -16.82 -11.22
C PRO A 434 20.37 -15.78 -11.86
N ALA A 435 21.16 -16.20 -12.84
CA ALA A 435 21.97 -15.28 -13.62
C ALA A 435 21.03 -14.47 -14.53
N TRP A 436 20.55 -13.33 -14.01
CA TRP A 436 19.82 -12.34 -14.79
C TRP A 436 20.69 -11.92 -15.97
N SER A 437 20.13 -11.94 -17.18
CA SER A 437 20.87 -11.47 -18.36
C SER A 437 21.12 -9.98 -18.29
N VAL A 438 20.14 -9.23 -17.74
CA VAL A 438 20.21 -7.79 -17.48
C VAL A 438 19.49 -7.46 -16.18
N SER A 439 20.02 -6.49 -15.42
CA SER A 439 19.32 -5.86 -14.29
C SER A 439 19.36 -4.35 -14.45
N LEU A 440 18.18 -3.75 -14.54
CA LEU A 440 17.97 -2.31 -14.68
C LEU A 440 17.51 -1.75 -13.33
N ARG A 441 18.05 -0.61 -12.93
CA ARG A 441 17.76 0.00 -11.61
C ARG A 441 17.34 1.44 -11.75
N GLY A 442 16.27 1.79 -11.06
CA GLY A 442 15.86 3.17 -10.85
C GLY A 442 16.91 3.97 -10.08
N ARG A 443 16.91 5.28 -10.31
CA ARG A 443 17.90 6.21 -9.72
C ARG A 443 17.31 7.19 -8.72
N VAL A 444 15.98 7.34 -8.72
CA VAL A 444 15.27 8.36 -7.95
C VAL A 444 14.45 7.66 -6.87
N ALA A 445 14.64 8.03 -5.60
CA ALA A 445 13.84 7.49 -4.49
C ALA A 445 12.34 7.73 -4.73
N GLY A 446 11.52 6.76 -4.35
CA GLY A 446 10.06 6.82 -4.53
C GLY A 446 9.58 6.80 -5.99
N SER A 447 10.46 6.72 -6.99
CA SER A 447 10.07 6.77 -8.40
C SER A 447 9.37 5.51 -8.90
N ARG A 448 9.56 4.39 -8.19
CA ARG A 448 8.97 3.07 -8.49
C ARG A 448 9.28 2.60 -9.92
N PHE A 449 10.54 2.71 -10.35
CA PHE A 449 10.98 2.22 -11.66
C PHE A 449 10.59 0.75 -11.87
N GLY A 450 9.91 0.47 -12.99
CA GLY A 450 9.35 -0.84 -13.26
C GLY A 450 7.90 -1.02 -12.79
N TRP A 451 7.21 0.05 -12.38
CA TRP A 451 5.79 0.01 -12.05
C TRP A 451 4.94 -0.56 -13.20
N ALA A 452 5.17 -0.07 -14.41
CA ALA A 452 4.56 -0.58 -15.63
C ALA A 452 5.63 -0.89 -16.67
N LEU A 453 5.38 -1.93 -17.46
CA LEU A 453 6.25 -2.42 -18.52
C LEU A 453 5.46 -2.58 -19.81
N ALA A 454 6.07 -2.29 -20.96
CA ALA A 454 5.51 -2.62 -22.27
C ALA A 454 6.60 -3.07 -23.24
N VAL A 455 6.22 -3.97 -24.15
CA VAL A 455 7.04 -4.39 -25.29
C VAL A 455 6.58 -3.62 -26.52
N VAL A 456 7.49 -2.86 -27.12
CA VAL A 456 7.22 -1.93 -28.22
C VAL A 456 8.27 -2.11 -29.32
N ASP A 457 8.21 -1.34 -30.40
CA ASP A 457 9.30 -1.20 -31.37
C ASP A 457 9.32 0.28 -31.79
N LEU A 458 9.90 1.12 -30.93
CA LEU A 458 9.81 2.57 -31.07
C LEU A 458 10.89 3.14 -31.98
N ASN A 459 11.90 2.34 -32.33
CA ASN A 459 12.91 2.71 -33.33
C ASN A 459 12.63 2.11 -34.72
N ALA A 460 11.57 1.30 -34.85
CA ALA A 460 11.10 0.66 -36.09
C ALA A 460 12.16 -0.23 -36.77
N ASP A 461 12.93 -0.97 -35.98
CA ASP A 461 14.00 -1.85 -36.49
C ASP A 461 13.61 -3.34 -36.60
N GLY A 462 12.40 -3.69 -36.14
CA GLY A 462 11.84 -5.04 -36.17
C GLY A 462 12.27 -5.92 -35.00
N ILE A 463 12.89 -5.34 -33.97
CA ILE A 463 13.29 -6.00 -32.73
C ILE A 463 12.44 -5.42 -31.60
N ASP A 464 12.02 -6.27 -30.67
CA ASP A 464 11.25 -5.79 -29.53
C ASP A 464 12.13 -4.88 -28.65
N ASP A 465 11.60 -3.72 -28.30
CA ASP A 465 12.11 -2.75 -27.32
C ASP A 465 11.36 -2.90 -25.99
N LEU A 466 12.01 -2.47 -24.89
CA LEU A 466 11.39 -2.44 -23.56
C LEU A 466 11.12 -1.00 -23.11
N ALA A 467 9.86 -0.66 -22.88
CA ALA A 467 9.46 0.55 -22.18
C ALA A 467 9.25 0.26 -20.68
N VAL A 468 9.87 1.09 -19.82
CA VAL A 468 9.84 0.96 -18.36
C VAL A 468 9.41 2.28 -17.72
N ALA A 469 8.31 2.27 -16.98
CA ALA A 469 7.80 3.47 -16.33
C ALA A 469 8.42 3.74 -14.95
N SER A 470 8.57 5.01 -14.63
CA SER A 470 8.83 5.56 -13.30
C SER A 470 7.78 6.62 -12.97
N PRO A 471 6.54 6.22 -12.62
CA PRO A 471 5.39 7.12 -12.59
C PRO A 471 5.50 8.30 -11.62
N PHE A 472 6.34 8.19 -10.60
CA PHE A 472 6.47 9.19 -9.54
C PHE A 472 7.84 9.87 -9.52
N ALA A 473 8.65 9.67 -10.57
CA ALA A 473 9.94 10.36 -10.70
C ALA A 473 9.75 11.86 -10.91
N ASN A 474 10.59 12.67 -10.24
CA ASN A 474 10.77 14.11 -10.49
C ASN A 474 9.47 14.94 -10.51
N GLY A 475 8.42 14.54 -9.78
CA GLY A 475 7.16 15.28 -9.69
C GLY A 475 6.31 15.28 -10.96
N GLY A 476 6.48 14.27 -11.82
CA GLY A 476 5.80 14.17 -13.12
C GLY A 476 5.62 12.75 -13.64
N GLY A 477 6.64 11.92 -13.42
CA GLY A 477 6.78 10.59 -14.01
C GLY A 477 7.36 10.63 -15.42
N HIS A 478 8.02 9.54 -15.80
CA HIS A 478 8.59 9.36 -17.13
C HIS A 478 8.64 7.88 -17.54
N VAL A 479 8.88 7.62 -18.82
CA VAL A 479 9.04 6.27 -19.36
C VAL A 479 10.40 6.16 -20.05
N ASP A 480 11.26 5.28 -19.54
CA ASP A 480 12.56 4.98 -20.14
C ASP A 480 12.41 3.83 -21.14
N VAL A 481 12.96 4.02 -22.35
CA VAL A 481 12.90 3.04 -23.44
C VAL A 481 14.30 2.48 -23.69
N TYR A 482 14.39 1.17 -23.65
CA TYR A 482 15.59 0.38 -23.87
C TYR A 482 15.44 -0.36 -25.20
N PHE A 483 16.23 0.03 -26.18
CA PHE A 483 16.15 -0.59 -27.50
C PHE A 483 16.72 -2.01 -27.48
N GLY A 484 15.98 -2.92 -28.10
CA GLY A 484 16.47 -4.24 -28.45
C GLY A 484 17.62 -4.13 -29.44
N GLN A 485 18.59 -5.03 -29.35
CA GLN A 485 19.74 -5.03 -30.26
C GLN A 485 20.04 -6.43 -30.74
N ARG A 486 20.09 -6.60 -32.06
CA ARG A 486 20.27 -7.91 -32.69
C ARG A 486 21.54 -8.61 -32.18
N GLY A 487 21.39 -9.79 -31.59
CA GLY A 487 22.48 -10.59 -31.03
C GLY A 487 23.11 -10.05 -29.75
N VAL A 488 22.59 -8.95 -29.18
CA VAL A 488 23.07 -8.32 -27.95
C VAL A 488 21.99 -8.31 -26.86
N GLY A 489 20.74 -8.02 -27.21
CA GLY A 489 19.65 -7.83 -26.25
C GLY A 489 19.56 -6.39 -25.74
N LEU A 490 19.00 -6.22 -24.54
CA LEU A 490 18.83 -4.92 -23.90
C LEU A 490 20.15 -4.39 -23.29
N ALA A 491 20.39 -3.09 -23.43
CA ALA A 491 21.49 -2.39 -22.77
C ALA A 491 21.18 -2.08 -21.29
N SER A 492 22.21 -1.75 -20.51
CA SER A 492 22.06 -1.33 -19.10
C SER A 492 21.62 0.14 -18.92
N HIS A 493 21.52 0.89 -20.01
CA HIS A 493 21.07 2.28 -20.04
C HIS A 493 19.96 2.43 -21.08
N HIS A 494 19.02 3.33 -20.82
CA HIS A 494 17.97 3.65 -21.79
C HIS A 494 18.56 4.41 -22.97
N HIS A 495 17.92 4.28 -24.13
CA HIS A 495 18.25 5.02 -25.35
C HIS A 495 17.40 6.28 -25.49
N GLN A 496 16.19 6.24 -24.93
CA GLN A 496 15.23 7.34 -24.95
C GLN A 496 14.50 7.44 -23.61
N SER A 497 14.15 8.66 -23.21
CA SER A 497 13.31 8.92 -22.05
C SER A 497 12.14 9.81 -22.48
N LEU A 498 10.93 9.28 -22.30
CA LEU A 498 9.68 9.92 -22.68
C LEU A 498 9.08 10.58 -21.46
N ASN A 499 9.12 11.91 -21.46
CA ASN A 499 8.40 12.72 -20.49
C ASN A 499 7.06 13.14 -21.09
N SER A 500 6.11 13.51 -20.23
CA SER A 500 4.91 14.16 -20.73
C SER A 500 5.25 15.46 -21.45
N THR A 501 4.58 15.70 -22.57
CA THR A 501 4.69 16.93 -23.36
C THR A 501 3.86 18.09 -22.79
N LEU A 502 3.16 17.86 -21.68
CA LEU A 502 2.20 18.79 -21.08
C LEU A 502 2.92 19.77 -20.15
N SER A 503 2.40 21.00 -20.05
CA SER A 503 3.09 22.11 -19.38
C SER A 503 2.68 22.31 -17.90
N TRP A 504 2.01 21.34 -17.29
CA TRP A 504 1.53 21.40 -15.91
C TRP A 504 1.96 20.17 -15.14
N ASP A 505 1.96 20.27 -13.81
CA ASP A 505 2.37 19.18 -12.93
C ASP A 505 1.44 17.98 -13.10
N LEU A 506 2.05 16.88 -13.50
CA LEU A 506 1.41 15.58 -13.60
C LEU A 506 1.85 14.73 -12.43
N ASP A 507 1.02 13.79 -12.03
CA ASP A 507 1.44 12.77 -11.09
C ASP A 507 1.06 11.42 -11.70
N GLY A 508 2.00 10.48 -11.72
CA GLY A 508 1.75 9.13 -12.21
C GLY A 508 1.88 8.94 -13.73
N TYR A 509 2.61 9.78 -14.48
CA TYR A 509 2.78 9.56 -15.93
C TYR A 509 3.52 8.25 -16.21
N GLY A 510 2.87 7.32 -16.91
CA GLY A 510 3.38 5.96 -17.09
C GLY A 510 2.85 4.96 -16.07
N SER A 511 1.84 5.29 -15.27
CA SER A 511 1.20 4.32 -14.37
C SER A 511 0.61 3.12 -15.10
N VAL A 512 0.31 3.27 -16.39
CA VAL A 512 -0.13 2.19 -17.29
C VAL A 512 0.63 2.30 -18.61
N LEU A 513 1.20 1.19 -19.09
CA LEU A 513 1.82 1.10 -20.41
C LEU A 513 1.19 -0.01 -21.24
N LYS A 514 1.07 0.19 -22.55
CA LYS A 514 0.66 -0.85 -23.50
C LYS A 514 1.40 -0.66 -24.83
N GLY A 515 1.88 -1.76 -25.41
CA GLY A 515 2.49 -1.79 -26.74
C GLY A 515 1.54 -2.39 -27.76
N VAL A 516 1.24 -1.65 -28.82
CA VAL A 516 0.30 -2.07 -29.88
C VAL A 516 0.55 -1.26 -31.15
N ASP A 517 0.45 -1.89 -32.31
CA ASP A 517 0.47 -1.18 -33.61
C ASP A 517 -0.88 -0.50 -33.84
N LEU A 518 -0.87 0.84 -33.88
CA LEU A 518 -2.10 1.65 -33.93
C LEU A 518 -2.32 2.31 -35.28
N ASP A 519 -1.24 2.59 -35.99
CA ASP A 519 -1.30 3.23 -37.31
C ASP A 519 -1.17 2.23 -38.46
N GLY A 520 -0.98 0.95 -38.14
CA GLY A 520 -0.90 -0.16 -39.08
C GLY A 520 0.41 -0.21 -39.85
N ASP A 521 1.48 0.42 -39.35
CA ASP A 521 2.79 0.44 -39.98
C ASP A 521 3.61 -0.84 -39.75
N GLY A 522 3.11 -1.74 -38.89
CA GLY A 522 3.73 -3.02 -38.56
C GLY A 522 4.64 -2.98 -37.33
N PHE A 523 4.83 -1.81 -36.72
CA PHE A 523 5.63 -1.62 -35.52
C PHE A 523 4.73 -1.29 -34.32
N LYS A 524 5.11 -1.77 -33.12
CA LYS A 524 4.30 -1.53 -31.92
C LYS A 524 4.57 -0.12 -31.40
N ASP A 525 3.54 0.71 -31.40
CA ASP A 525 3.53 2.02 -30.75
C ASP A 525 3.40 1.89 -29.24
N LEU A 526 3.73 2.98 -28.52
CA LEU A 526 3.60 3.04 -27.07
C LEU A 526 2.40 3.88 -26.64
N TRP A 527 1.55 3.24 -25.84
CA TRP A 527 0.51 3.89 -25.07
C TRP A 527 0.93 4.13 -23.64
N VAL A 528 0.77 5.37 -23.18
CA VAL A 528 1.10 5.82 -21.84
C VAL A 528 -0.15 6.36 -21.16
N GLY A 529 -0.73 5.57 -20.26
CA GLY A 529 -1.83 5.97 -19.39
C GLY A 529 -1.32 6.70 -18.15
N CYS A 530 -2.06 7.72 -17.73
CA CYS A 530 -1.82 8.46 -16.51
C CYS A 530 -3.12 8.70 -15.76
N PRO A 531 -3.70 7.67 -15.12
CA PRO A 531 -4.93 7.80 -14.31
C PRO A 531 -4.81 8.79 -13.15
N TYR A 532 -3.62 8.97 -12.57
CA TYR A 532 -3.39 9.91 -11.46
C TYR A 532 -3.14 11.35 -11.93
N CYS A 533 -3.02 11.58 -13.25
CA CYS A 533 -2.82 12.92 -13.77
C CYS A 533 -4.06 13.80 -13.56
N SER A 534 -3.82 15.07 -13.25
CA SER A 534 -4.86 16.09 -13.32
C SER A 534 -5.02 16.61 -14.75
N THR A 535 -6.23 17.08 -15.08
CA THR A 535 -6.54 17.64 -16.40
C THR A 535 -6.72 19.17 -16.34
N PRO A 536 -6.40 19.93 -17.42
CA PRO A 536 -6.54 21.39 -17.46
C PRO A 536 -7.97 21.90 -17.24
N GLN A 537 -8.96 21.10 -17.61
CA GLN A 537 -10.39 21.41 -17.46
C GLN A 537 -10.86 21.32 -15.99
N GLY A 538 -9.97 20.93 -15.07
CA GLY A 538 -10.27 20.65 -13.68
C GLY A 538 -10.46 19.14 -13.44
N GLY A 539 -10.16 18.68 -12.24
CA GLY A 539 -10.28 17.28 -11.83
C GLY A 539 -8.95 16.70 -11.35
N ALA A 540 -8.77 16.61 -10.04
CA ALA A 540 -7.65 15.88 -9.45
C ALA A 540 -7.76 14.40 -9.84
N GLN A 541 -6.68 13.82 -10.37
CA GLN A 541 -6.66 12.42 -10.83
C GLN A 541 -7.82 12.06 -11.78
N ALA A 542 -8.26 13.00 -12.62
CA ALA A 542 -9.25 12.69 -13.66
C ALA A 542 -8.66 11.78 -14.74
N GLY A 543 -7.35 11.88 -14.96
CA GLY A 543 -6.58 11.00 -15.82
C GLY A 543 -6.47 11.46 -17.26
N LEU A 544 -5.46 10.94 -17.95
CA LEU A 544 -5.17 11.18 -19.36
C LEU A 544 -4.47 9.97 -19.98
N ALA A 545 -4.38 9.94 -21.31
CA ALA A 545 -3.58 8.98 -22.05
C ALA A 545 -2.79 9.67 -23.17
N GLN A 546 -1.56 9.23 -23.42
CA GLN A 546 -0.72 9.69 -24.52
C GLN A 546 -0.28 8.53 -25.43
N ILE A 547 -0.20 8.79 -26.72
CA ILE A 547 0.26 7.84 -27.75
C ILE A 547 1.57 8.34 -28.33
N HIS A 548 2.61 7.51 -28.28
CA HIS A 548 3.90 7.72 -28.92
C HIS A 548 4.04 6.72 -30.06
N TYR A 549 3.97 7.21 -31.28
CA TYR A 549 4.12 6.40 -32.48
C TYR A 549 5.59 6.07 -32.75
N SER A 550 5.87 4.88 -33.31
CA SER A 550 7.22 4.41 -33.66
C SER A 550 7.90 5.30 -34.72
N SER A 551 7.14 5.73 -35.72
CA SER A 551 7.67 6.36 -36.94
C SER A 551 7.17 7.80 -37.17
N ARG A 552 6.32 8.34 -36.29
CA ARG A 552 5.68 9.65 -36.44
C ARG A 552 5.81 10.54 -35.19
N SER A 553 5.98 11.84 -35.43
CA SER A 553 5.72 12.91 -34.47
C SER A 553 4.59 13.76 -35.05
N PRO A 554 3.42 13.85 -34.37
CA PRO A 554 3.30 14.20 -32.95
C PRO A 554 2.69 13.12 -32.02
N VAL A 555 2.83 13.36 -30.71
CA VAL A 555 2.16 12.62 -29.63
C VAL A 555 0.68 12.98 -29.59
N GLU A 556 -0.20 12.00 -29.62
CA GLU A 556 -1.64 12.21 -29.44
C GLU A 556 -1.99 12.15 -27.95
N THR A 557 -2.76 13.12 -27.45
CA THR A 557 -3.21 13.16 -26.05
C THR A 557 -4.73 13.07 -25.99
N MET A 558 -5.23 12.16 -25.16
CA MET A 558 -6.65 11.93 -24.93
C MET A 558 -7.00 12.16 -23.47
N SER A 559 -8.22 12.65 -23.24
CA SER A 559 -8.82 12.80 -21.91
C SER A 559 -10.33 12.63 -22.01
N SER A 560 -10.98 12.43 -20.86
CA SER A 560 -12.44 12.43 -20.78
C SER A 560 -13.02 13.76 -21.33
N PRO A 561 -14.10 13.73 -22.14
CA PRO A 561 -14.74 14.97 -22.63
C PRO A 561 -15.31 15.87 -21.53
N SER A 562 -15.60 15.30 -20.36
CA SER A 562 -16.08 16.00 -19.18
C SER A 562 -15.37 15.42 -17.96
N PRO A 563 -14.10 15.80 -17.73
CA PRO A 563 -13.30 15.20 -16.68
C PRO A 563 -13.92 15.34 -15.30
N MET A 564 -13.92 14.26 -14.53
CA MET A 564 -14.38 14.24 -13.15
C MET A 564 -13.22 13.87 -12.21
N PRO A 565 -13.13 14.45 -11.01
CA PRO A 565 -12.12 14.06 -10.03
C PRO A 565 -12.14 12.55 -9.78
N PHE A 566 -10.95 11.94 -9.75
CA PHE A 566 -10.72 10.53 -9.44
C PHE A 566 -11.43 9.54 -10.37
N GLU A 567 -11.78 9.93 -11.60
CA GLU A 567 -12.34 8.98 -12.57
C GLU A 567 -11.29 8.01 -13.15
N HIS A 568 -10.00 8.36 -13.01
CA HIS A 568 -8.84 7.55 -13.40
C HIS A 568 -8.86 7.15 -14.89
N PHE A 569 -9.18 8.09 -15.77
CA PHE A 569 -9.11 7.88 -17.22
C PHE A 569 -7.69 7.49 -17.66
N GLY A 570 -7.59 6.47 -18.53
CA GLY A 570 -6.30 5.94 -18.98
C GLY A 570 -5.83 4.72 -18.17
N TRP A 571 -6.68 4.17 -17.30
CA TRP A 571 -6.38 2.97 -16.52
C TRP A 571 -6.29 1.69 -17.37
N ALA A 572 -7.13 1.58 -18.39
CA ALA A 572 -7.15 0.44 -19.31
C ALA A 572 -7.40 0.91 -20.72
N MET A 573 -6.80 0.25 -21.72
CA MET A 573 -6.86 0.72 -23.11
C MET A 573 -6.85 -0.45 -24.11
N THR A 574 -7.60 -0.32 -25.20
CA THR A 574 -7.56 -1.24 -26.35
C THR A 574 -7.88 -0.55 -27.67
N TYR A 575 -7.37 -1.06 -28.80
CA TYR A 575 -7.60 -0.54 -30.14
C TYR A 575 -8.33 -1.57 -31.02
N PHE A 576 -9.33 -1.13 -31.78
CA PHE A 576 -10.05 -1.92 -32.78
C PHE A 576 -9.73 -1.42 -34.19
N ALA A 577 -8.75 -2.04 -34.85
CA ALA A 577 -8.32 -1.69 -36.20
C ALA A 577 -9.45 -1.74 -37.24
N THR A 578 -10.38 -2.70 -37.13
CA THR A 578 -11.51 -2.87 -38.06
C THR A 578 -12.46 -1.68 -38.10
N THR A 579 -12.60 -0.95 -36.99
CA THR A 579 -13.49 0.20 -36.85
C THR A 579 -12.78 1.53 -36.69
N ASP A 580 -11.44 1.47 -36.59
CA ASP A 580 -10.56 2.57 -36.19
C ASP A 580 -11.04 3.23 -34.89
N MET A 581 -11.06 2.46 -33.81
CA MET A 581 -11.64 2.89 -32.54
C MET A 581 -10.70 2.58 -31.37
N ILE A 582 -10.42 3.60 -30.56
CA ILE A 582 -9.67 3.48 -29.32
C ILE A 582 -10.65 3.48 -28.16
N LEU A 583 -10.54 2.50 -27.28
CA LEU A 583 -11.32 2.44 -26.05
C LEU A 583 -10.41 2.69 -24.85
N VAL A 584 -10.87 3.55 -23.94
CA VAL A 584 -10.15 3.91 -22.72
C VAL A 584 -11.06 3.76 -21.51
N GLY A 585 -10.60 3.03 -20.51
CA GLY A 585 -11.25 2.81 -19.23
C GLY A 585 -10.98 3.93 -18.23
N ALA A 586 -11.99 4.24 -17.45
CA ALA A 586 -12.02 5.18 -16.33
C ALA A 586 -12.78 4.50 -15.17
N PRO A 587 -12.18 3.52 -14.48
CA PRO A 587 -12.88 2.69 -13.50
C PRO A 587 -13.34 3.46 -12.26
N GLY A 588 -12.70 4.58 -11.93
CA GLY A 588 -13.11 5.46 -10.84
C GLY A 588 -14.32 6.35 -11.17
N ALA A 589 -14.80 6.35 -12.42
CA ALA A 589 -15.87 7.23 -12.85
C ALA A 589 -17.16 7.03 -12.02
N ALA A 590 -17.64 8.11 -11.42
CA ALA A 590 -18.85 8.14 -10.62
C ALA A 590 -20.11 8.40 -11.47
N TYR A 591 -21.25 7.83 -11.03
CA TYR A 591 -22.57 8.13 -11.61
C TYR A 591 -23.60 8.31 -10.50
N GLN A 592 -23.98 9.56 -10.21
CA GLN A 592 -24.99 9.91 -9.19
C GLN A 592 -24.77 9.21 -7.83
N GLY A 593 -23.51 9.09 -7.39
CA GLY A 593 -23.15 8.32 -6.20
C GLY A 593 -21.68 7.89 -6.24
N PRO A 594 -21.31 6.77 -5.58
CA PRO A 594 -19.96 6.21 -5.63
C PRO A 594 -19.54 5.78 -7.04
N GLN A 595 -18.26 5.43 -7.19
CA GLN A 595 -17.69 4.94 -8.45
C GLN A 595 -18.49 3.75 -9.03
N VAL A 596 -18.71 3.77 -10.35
CA VAL A 596 -19.31 2.66 -11.13
C VAL A 596 -18.38 2.20 -12.26
N GLY A 597 -17.50 3.10 -12.72
CA GLY A 597 -16.61 2.90 -13.86
C GLY A 597 -17.26 3.22 -15.21
N LYS A 598 -16.41 3.60 -16.15
CA LYS A 598 -16.81 4.03 -17.50
C LYS A 598 -15.77 3.63 -18.53
N VAL A 599 -16.22 3.37 -19.76
CA VAL A 599 -15.39 3.18 -20.93
C VAL A 599 -15.74 4.24 -21.96
N HIS A 600 -14.73 4.94 -22.46
CA HIS A 600 -14.84 5.97 -23.49
C HIS A 600 -14.32 5.43 -24.81
N ALA A 601 -15.06 5.65 -25.88
CA ALA A 601 -14.62 5.35 -27.23
C ALA A 601 -14.24 6.61 -27.98
N PHE A 602 -13.10 6.56 -28.66
CA PHE A 602 -12.58 7.61 -29.53
C PHE A 602 -12.43 7.09 -30.95
N LYS A 603 -12.73 7.95 -31.93
CA LYS A 603 -12.56 7.67 -33.35
C LYS A 603 -11.96 8.90 -34.03
N GLY A 604 -10.81 8.74 -34.68
CA GLY A 604 -10.05 9.86 -35.25
C GLY A 604 -9.72 10.96 -34.23
N GLY A 605 -9.36 10.57 -33.00
CA GLY A 605 -9.04 11.49 -31.90
C GLY A 605 -10.24 12.20 -31.26
N VAL A 606 -11.47 11.95 -31.72
CA VAL A 606 -12.69 12.58 -31.18
C VAL A 606 -13.50 11.57 -30.39
N ALA A 607 -13.99 11.97 -29.21
CA ALA A 607 -14.88 11.14 -28.41
C ALA A 607 -16.17 10.83 -29.19
N TYR A 608 -16.50 9.55 -29.27
CA TYR A 608 -17.55 9.01 -30.12
C TYR A 608 -18.75 8.51 -29.31
N TRP A 609 -18.52 7.64 -28.33
CA TRP A 609 -19.53 7.20 -27.37
C TRP A 609 -18.88 6.83 -26.03
N SER A 610 -19.70 6.59 -25.01
CA SER A 610 -19.23 6.01 -23.75
C SER A 610 -20.21 4.97 -23.21
N MET A 611 -19.69 3.96 -22.53
CA MET A 611 -20.45 2.96 -21.78
C MET A 611 -20.17 3.14 -20.29
N THR A 612 -21.22 3.18 -19.47
CA THR A 612 -21.10 3.35 -18.01
C THR A 612 -21.52 2.08 -17.31
N GLY A 613 -20.79 1.70 -16.27
CA GLY A 613 -21.15 0.59 -15.41
C GLY A 613 -22.52 0.82 -14.76
N ASN A 614 -23.27 -0.25 -14.54
CA ASN A 614 -24.60 -0.19 -13.93
C ASN A 614 -24.61 -0.56 -12.44
N SER A 615 -23.47 -1.00 -11.92
CA SER A 615 -23.32 -1.49 -10.55
C SER A 615 -22.41 -0.54 -9.78
N VAL A 616 -22.93 -0.04 -8.65
CA VAL A 616 -22.13 0.71 -7.69
C VAL A 616 -20.93 -0.14 -7.29
N PHE A 617 -19.78 0.51 -7.19
CA PHE A 617 -18.49 -0.09 -6.92
C PHE A 617 -17.93 -1.00 -8.00
N GLY A 618 -18.60 -1.24 -9.13
CA GLY A 618 -18.21 -2.25 -10.11
C GLY A 618 -16.87 -2.02 -10.82
N GLN A 619 -16.32 -0.80 -10.78
CA GLN A 619 -15.07 -0.43 -11.47
C GLN A 619 -15.09 -0.86 -12.95
N PHE A 620 -16.23 -0.66 -13.61
CA PHE A 620 -16.41 -1.06 -15.00
C PHE A 620 -15.37 -0.40 -15.90
N GLY A 621 -14.62 -1.20 -16.66
CA GLY A 621 -13.54 -0.70 -17.51
C GLY A 621 -12.14 -0.83 -16.91
N SER A 622 -11.94 -1.51 -15.77
CA SER A 622 -10.61 -1.75 -15.20
C SER A 622 -9.67 -2.57 -16.08
N VAL A 623 -10.20 -3.41 -16.96
CA VAL A 623 -9.45 -4.16 -17.98
C VAL A 623 -10.24 -4.13 -19.28
N LEU A 624 -9.53 -3.84 -20.37
CA LEU A 624 -10.07 -3.85 -21.72
C LEU A 624 -9.20 -4.75 -22.59
N GLU A 625 -9.79 -5.82 -23.11
CA GLU A 625 -9.12 -6.72 -24.03
C GLU A 625 -9.99 -7.09 -25.20
N GLN A 626 -9.33 -7.42 -26.30
CA GLN A 626 -9.99 -7.81 -27.55
C GLN A 626 -9.83 -9.32 -27.78
N TRP A 627 -10.89 -9.94 -28.29
CA TRP A 627 -10.87 -11.35 -28.66
C TRP A 627 -11.37 -11.53 -30.09
N GLN A 628 -10.53 -12.18 -30.91
CA GLN A 628 -10.76 -12.44 -32.34
C GLN A 628 -11.15 -11.20 -33.15
N GLU A 629 -10.64 -10.01 -32.78
CA GLU A 629 -10.90 -8.72 -33.44
C GLU A 629 -12.39 -8.33 -33.56
N LYS A 630 -13.27 -9.02 -32.83
CA LYS A 630 -14.73 -8.87 -32.93
C LYS A 630 -15.38 -8.61 -31.58
N TRP A 631 -14.78 -9.12 -30.51
CA TRP A 631 -15.35 -9.07 -29.19
C TRP A 631 -14.51 -8.17 -28.30
N LEU A 632 -15.20 -7.27 -27.61
CA LEU A 632 -14.64 -6.51 -26.51
C LEU A 632 -14.92 -7.24 -25.20
N ILE A 633 -13.87 -7.52 -24.44
CA ILE A 633 -13.96 -7.97 -23.06
C ILE A 633 -13.73 -6.74 -22.18
N VAL A 634 -14.73 -6.42 -21.37
CA VAL A 634 -14.64 -5.37 -20.34
C VAL A 634 -14.79 -6.03 -18.98
N SER A 635 -13.86 -5.75 -18.07
CA SER A 635 -13.97 -6.22 -16.69
C SER A 635 -14.73 -5.23 -15.80
N SER A 636 -15.32 -5.79 -14.74
CA SER A 636 -16.04 -5.10 -13.66
C SER A 636 -15.68 -5.86 -12.38
N PRO A 637 -14.42 -5.76 -11.90
CA PRO A 637 -13.78 -6.74 -11.00
C PRO A 637 -14.48 -6.89 -9.64
N THR A 638 -15.15 -5.84 -9.21
CA THR A 638 -15.82 -5.70 -7.91
C THR A 638 -17.34 -5.89 -8.01
N GLU A 639 -17.86 -6.17 -9.22
CA GLU A 639 -19.25 -6.54 -9.42
C GLU A 639 -19.50 -7.96 -8.90
N VAL A 640 -19.80 -8.06 -7.60
CA VAL A 640 -20.33 -9.29 -7.03
C VAL A 640 -21.74 -9.47 -7.57
N LYS A 641 -21.94 -10.40 -8.51
CA LYS A 641 -23.28 -10.95 -8.75
C LYS A 641 -23.75 -11.56 -7.45
N ARG A 642 -24.60 -10.87 -6.69
CA ARG A 642 -25.45 -11.51 -5.69
C ARG A 642 -26.18 -12.62 -6.43
N ALA A 643 -25.78 -13.87 -6.22
CA ALA A 643 -26.59 -15.01 -6.63
C ALA A 643 -27.98 -14.76 -6.06
N LYS A 644 -28.98 -14.57 -6.93
CA LYS A 644 -30.37 -14.41 -6.52
C LYS A 644 -30.68 -15.57 -5.57
N ARG A 645 -31.10 -15.25 -4.35
CA ARG A 645 -31.81 -16.21 -3.48
C ARG A 645 -32.95 -16.76 -4.32
N VAL A 646 -32.84 -18.01 -4.73
CA VAL A 646 -34.00 -18.81 -5.11
C VAL A 646 -34.56 -19.29 -3.79
N ASP A 647 -35.74 -18.79 -3.43
CA ASP A 647 -36.47 -19.27 -2.26
C ASP A 647 -36.78 -20.76 -2.47
N GLY A 648 -36.04 -21.60 -1.76
CA GLY A 648 -36.18 -23.05 -1.78
C GLY A 648 -35.30 -23.64 -0.69
N HIS A 649 -35.94 -24.14 0.36
CA HIS A 649 -35.30 -24.76 1.51
C HIS A 649 -34.16 -25.73 1.10
N GLY A 650 -32.94 -25.41 1.52
CA GLY A 650 -31.77 -26.27 1.39
C GLY A 650 -30.55 -25.59 1.98
N LEU A 651 -30.02 -26.14 3.08
CA LEU A 651 -28.74 -25.75 3.68
C LEU A 651 -27.65 -25.83 2.58
N PHE A 652 -27.05 -24.71 2.18
CA PHE A 652 -25.78 -24.72 1.45
C PHE A 652 -24.91 -23.52 1.83
N THR A 653 -23.62 -23.84 1.92
CA THR A 653 -22.47 -23.08 2.42
C THR A 653 -22.22 -21.74 1.71
N HIS A 654 -21.97 -20.71 2.51
CA HIS A 654 -21.38 -19.45 2.06
C HIS A 654 -19.95 -19.68 1.56
N THR A 655 -19.76 -19.67 0.24
CA THR A 655 -18.42 -19.49 -0.38
C THR A 655 -18.35 -18.10 -0.99
N SER A 656 -17.92 -17.13 -0.19
CA SER A 656 -17.39 -15.85 -0.69
C SER A 656 -16.02 -16.13 -1.32
N ALA A 657 -15.99 -16.52 -2.59
CA ALA A 657 -14.75 -16.63 -3.34
C ALA A 657 -14.37 -15.25 -3.91
N LEU A 658 -13.87 -14.36 -3.05
CA LEU A 658 -12.98 -13.27 -3.45
C LEU A 658 -11.56 -13.85 -3.55
N ILE A 659 -11.39 -14.78 -4.49
CA ILE A 659 -10.06 -15.13 -5.00
C ILE A 659 -9.86 -14.18 -6.18
N GLY A 660 -8.71 -13.51 -6.24
CA GLY A 660 -8.22 -12.72 -7.38
C GLY A 660 -8.04 -13.58 -8.64
N ARG A 661 -9.13 -14.16 -9.12
CA ARG A 661 -9.31 -14.66 -10.47
C ARG A 661 -10.30 -13.71 -11.11
N SER A 662 -9.81 -12.94 -12.07
CA SER A 662 -10.61 -12.19 -13.01
C SER A 662 -11.66 -13.13 -13.62
N PHE A 663 -12.86 -13.18 -13.03
CA PHE A 663 -14.00 -13.73 -13.72
C PHE A 663 -14.41 -12.68 -14.74
N ALA A 664 -13.98 -12.89 -15.99
CA ALA A 664 -14.56 -12.22 -17.13
C ALA A 664 -16.06 -12.55 -17.12
N GLY A 665 -16.88 -11.60 -16.66
CA GLY A 665 -18.30 -11.64 -16.92
C GLY A 665 -18.48 -11.54 -18.43
N PHE A 666 -18.91 -12.61 -19.09
CA PHE A 666 -19.40 -12.54 -20.46
C PHE A 666 -20.68 -11.68 -20.44
N LEU A 667 -20.52 -10.38 -20.61
CA LEU A 667 -21.59 -9.51 -21.09
C LEU A 667 -21.69 -9.76 -22.59
N GLN A 668 -22.64 -10.61 -22.97
CA GLN A 668 -23.10 -10.72 -24.35
C GLN A 668 -23.85 -9.41 -24.67
N CYS A 669 -23.09 -8.35 -24.95
CA CYS A 669 -23.60 -7.22 -25.69
C CYS A 669 -23.58 -7.66 -27.16
N GLU A 670 -24.65 -8.31 -27.60
CA GLU A 670 -24.98 -8.27 -29.03
C GLU A 670 -25.15 -6.78 -29.37
N LEU A 671 -24.15 -6.18 -30.01
CA LEU A 671 -24.33 -4.94 -30.75
C LEU A 671 -25.46 -5.22 -31.73
N PRO A 672 -26.67 -4.62 -31.56
CA PRO A 672 -27.69 -4.81 -32.56
C PRO A 672 -27.17 -4.13 -33.83
N PHE A 673 -27.00 -4.96 -34.86
CA PHE A 673 -26.89 -4.53 -36.25
C PHE A 673 -28.03 -3.54 -36.53
N LEU A 674 -27.72 -2.25 -36.56
CA LEU A 674 -28.53 -1.23 -37.19
C LEU A 674 -27.76 -0.71 -38.40
N PHE A 675 -27.59 -1.59 -39.38
CA PHE A 675 -27.62 -1.19 -40.77
C PHE A 675 -29.05 -1.43 -41.26
N ASP A 676 -29.82 -0.35 -41.40
CA ASP A 676 -30.69 -0.21 -42.56
C ASP A 676 -30.77 1.27 -42.96
N ARG A 677 -30.44 1.49 -44.24
CA ARG A 677 -30.32 2.75 -44.98
C ARG A 677 -31.72 3.27 -45.43
N PRO A 678 -31.84 4.46 -46.05
CA PRO A 678 -30.83 5.49 -46.33
C PRO A 678 -31.01 6.80 -45.55
#